data_AF-A0A0E2EIH0-F1
#
_entry.id   AF-A0A0E2EIH0-F1
#
_cell.length_a   1.000
_cell.length_b   1.000
_cell.length_c   1.000
_cell.angle_alpha   90.00
_cell.angle_beta   90.00
_cell.angle_gamma   90.00
#
_symmetry.space_group_name_H-M   'P 1'
#
loop_
_entity.id
_entity.type
_entity.pdbx_description
1 polymer ?
#
loop_
_entity_poly.entity_id
_entity_poly.type
_entity_poly.pdbx_seq_one_letter_code
_entity_poly.pdbx_strand_id
1 'polypeptide(L)'
;MKKLLKILTSAVAVIVFFTACKQFLDDPEEFFEYWASEVVPTGFIIDKKTQKIGDVEYIPSYQSGTYSDVTLTIKLHNPKNFTLVMPTSSADVIRFQGLTTQPTYGMHYTLEQTPDKAALKLTYKSGFLKAHEWSNGGIGPEITLISTDGRKFGKKFSLNLKADTAPPKPSVTLAQTRTGQKYYVLCLQVPDMGETITGEKLHKDMTHIEINGTKYELKINGGGTDFIKPADSAFIGASEVEKLPIPDADNPPTGAWVLYYQTDVKVEYGAEKNYTITLIDEQGLVSEELKPTAKAEFPVFYVRGTDGYWYTDNVPESEEGNDTTGVGSKEKPYATVTKALTQCTQNGVPYIILTDGKTTENSTLNIGSSKMITITSLRKDTPAIIYDNRPNPSDSSPPPPPPRYFITTAGTLTLDSVILKADITDTHGVGSNKYVYGIQQTSGTVTVTGKTEIKNFAHAVEITGGTFTMEEGSICNNYVDGGNSGVAIKSNGTFILNGGSIKDNKATNHAGVSLTDNNAKFRMTGGEISGNRAYCFGGGISAHGGTVDISGGTINNNHAAEGPYYQSSSTVDVGGGGIYINGGTVNFTGGTIEENYIDGAKKNCGAGVFIEGGGKFNMSGGTITGCKTDPDAHNPESSKGGGVFVKHGTFTMSGGKVSGNTVTAREVTPGYTLAAGGGIYGAYYNDTVRGVIEISGGEVSGNTATVDGEVSDNTATAGGGIYSKYRLTVSGSAQIKNNAAPDGKGGGIFIGFNGAFDFTGGTVSGNTAKQGSGIYLKEPANSSTVMKMSGSATVTEGNDVFLNHATGQIAYVVVTGALDNTPAAKLTMKDDPDPDFSGYKEGRVVVKGDGFPLTPAYVYNFPITPQQISSGLYTLWTTELDGNELKLKKITP
;
A
#
# COMPACT_ATOMS: atom_id res chain seq x y z
N MET A 1 -14.15 129.34 -10.16
CA MET A 1 -14.89 128.47 -11.11
C MET A 1 -14.02 127.43 -11.86
N LYS A 2 -12.79 127.71 -12.32
CA LYS A 2 -11.98 126.72 -13.08
C LYS A 2 -11.36 125.55 -12.28
N LYS A 3 -11.17 125.67 -10.95
CA LYS A 3 -10.63 124.57 -10.10
C LYS A 3 -11.70 123.53 -9.67
N LEU A 4 -12.95 123.96 -9.45
CA LEU A 4 -14.04 123.07 -9.05
C LEU A 4 -14.53 122.18 -10.21
N LEU A 5 -14.54 122.72 -11.43
CA LEU A 5 -14.96 121.99 -12.63
C LEU A 5 -13.98 120.88 -13.06
N LYS A 6 -12.66 121.06 -12.80
CA LYS A 6 -11.63 120.02 -13.05
C LYS A 6 -11.72 118.88 -12.03
N ILE A 7 -12.04 119.16 -10.76
CA ILE A 7 -12.21 118.11 -9.74
C ILE A 7 -13.49 117.29 -10.01
N LEU A 8 -14.59 117.93 -10.44
CA LEU A 8 -15.82 117.20 -10.81
C LEU A 8 -15.69 116.37 -12.09
N THR A 9 -14.96 116.83 -13.11
CA THR A 9 -14.76 116.03 -14.34
C THR A 9 -13.80 114.86 -14.15
N SER A 10 -12.79 114.99 -13.27
CA SER A 10 -11.95 113.85 -12.87
C SER A 10 -12.68 112.85 -11.99
N ALA A 11 -13.59 113.29 -11.09
CA ALA A 11 -14.39 112.38 -10.26
C ALA A 11 -15.44 111.61 -11.08
N VAL A 12 -16.10 112.25 -12.05
CA VAL A 12 -17.07 111.57 -12.93
C VAL A 12 -16.38 110.63 -13.93
N ALA A 13 -15.19 110.96 -14.45
CA ALA A 13 -14.42 110.04 -15.30
C ALA A 13 -13.92 108.80 -14.54
N VAL A 14 -13.58 108.94 -13.25
CA VAL A 14 -13.20 107.81 -12.39
C VAL A 14 -14.41 106.94 -12.05
N ILE A 15 -15.56 107.53 -11.71
CA ILE A 15 -16.81 106.78 -11.43
C ILE A 15 -17.35 106.06 -12.68
N VAL A 16 -17.26 106.67 -13.87
CA VAL A 16 -17.67 106.05 -15.14
C VAL A 16 -16.71 104.95 -15.59
N PHE A 17 -15.42 105.02 -15.22
CA PHE A 17 -14.45 103.92 -15.41
C PHE A 17 -14.76 102.69 -14.53
N PHE A 18 -15.28 102.92 -13.31
CA PHE A 18 -15.67 101.83 -12.40
C PHE A 18 -16.99 101.15 -12.80
N THR A 19 -17.93 101.87 -13.42
CA THR A 19 -19.23 101.28 -13.85
C THR A 19 -19.19 100.49 -15.16
N ALA A 20 -18.12 100.63 -15.96
CA ALA A 20 -17.99 99.94 -17.26
C ALA A 20 -17.17 98.64 -17.18
N CYS A 21 -16.51 98.36 -16.05
CA CYS A 21 -15.73 97.15 -15.82
C CYS A 21 -16.41 96.29 -14.76
N LYS A 22 -16.92 95.12 -15.18
CA LYS A 22 -17.64 94.14 -14.34
C LYS A 22 -16.92 93.81 -13.02
N GLN A 23 -15.58 93.84 -13.04
CA GLN A 23 -14.69 93.62 -11.88
C GLN A 23 -14.88 94.60 -10.70
N PHE A 24 -15.61 95.70 -10.86
CA PHE A 24 -15.87 96.69 -9.81
C PHE A 24 -17.36 96.82 -9.43
N LEU A 25 -18.22 95.99 -10.01
CA LEU A 25 -19.65 95.89 -9.69
C LEU A 25 -20.02 94.55 -9.02
N ASP A 26 -19.24 93.49 -9.26
CA ASP A 26 -19.40 92.20 -8.60
C ASP A 26 -18.81 92.26 -7.17
N ASP A 27 -19.30 91.40 -6.26
CA ASP A 27 -18.73 91.26 -4.92
C ASP A 27 -17.22 90.94 -5.05
N PRO A 28 -16.30 91.78 -4.52
CA PRO A 28 -14.87 91.55 -4.67
C PRO A 28 -14.44 90.18 -4.11
N GLU A 29 -15.11 89.68 -3.08
CA GLU A 29 -14.83 88.36 -2.52
C GLU A 29 -15.23 87.25 -3.51
N GLU A 30 -16.41 87.34 -4.13
CA GLU A 30 -16.88 86.38 -5.16
C GLU A 30 -16.01 86.43 -6.43
N PHE A 31 -15.59 87.62 -6.85
CA PHE A 31 -14.67 87.80 -7.98
C PHE A 31 -13.31 87.15 -7.69
N PHE A 32 -12.67 87.46 -6.57
CA PHE A 32 -11.38 86.86 -6.23
C PHE A 32 -11.48 85.36 -5.97
N GLU A 33 -12.57 84.88 -5.36
CA GLU A 33 -12.82 83.45 -5.15
C GLU A 33 -12.98 82.70 -6.48
N TYR A 34 -13.69 83.29 -7.46
CA TYR A 34 -13.80 82.73 -8.82
C TYR A 34 -12.45 82.62 -9.52
N TRP A 35 -11.59 83.65 -9.40
CA TRP A 35 -10.27 83.67 -10.03
C TRP A 35 -9.22 82.82 -9.31
N ALA A 36 -9.37 82.60 -8.00
CA ALA A 36 -8.52 81.71 -7.20
C ALA A 36 -8.96 80.24 -7.24
N SER A 37 -10.16 79.94 -7.74
CA SER A 37 -10.71 78.59 -7.78
C SER A 37 -9.99 77.69 -8.80
N GLU A 38 -9.66 76.47 -8.38
CA GLU A 38 -9.10 75.41 -9.24
C GLU A 38 -10.11 74.28 -9.47
N VAL A 39 -10.10 73.71 -10.68
CA VAL A 39 -10.70 72.40 -10.93
C VAL A 39 -9.63 71.34 -10.72
N VAL A 40 -9.89 70.39 -9.83
CA VAL A 40 -8.94 69.31 -9.52
C VAL A 40 -9.61 67.94 -9.65
N PRO A 41 -8.93 66.94 -10.23
CA PRO A 41 -9.43 65.57 -10.23
C PRO A 41 -9.25 64.96 -8.83
N THR A 42 -10.30 64.30 -8.32
CA THR A 42 -10.33 63.74 -6.95
C THR A 42 -10.37 62.21 -6.91
N GLY A 43 -10.61 61.56 -8.05
CA GLY A 43 -10.62 60.10 -8.17
C GLY A 43 -11.24 59.67 -9.49
N PHE A 44 -11.36 58.36 -9.71
CA PHE A 44 -12.00 57.81 -10.91
C PHE A 44 -12.75 56.51 -10.63
N ILE A 45 -13.62 56.12 -11.56
CA ILE A 45 -14.32 54.84 -11.60
C ILE A 45 -14.30 54.34 -13.05
N ILE A 46 -14.07 53.05 -13.25
CA ILE A 46 -14.18 52.38 -14.56
C ILE A 46 -15.46 51.52 -14.52
N ASP A 47 -16.23 51.54 -15.60
CA ASP A 47 -17.53 50.85 -15.70
C ASP A 47 -17.42 49.33 -15.94
N LYS A 48 -16.23 48.85 -16.30
CA LYS A 48 -15.88 47.43 -16.47
C LYS A 48 -15.01 46.91 -15.33
N LYS A 49 -14.97 45.59 -15.17
CA LYS A 49 -14.08 44.96 -14.19
C LYS A 49 -12.64 45.06 -14.68
N THR A 50 -11.75 45.55 -13.82
CA THR A 50 -10.34 45.74 -14.12
C THR A 50 -9.47 44.92 -13.18
N GLN A 51 -8.19 44.80 -13.52
CA GLN A 51 -7.17 44.29 -12.64
C GLN A 51 -6.01 45.27 -12.57
N LYS A 52 -5.39 45.36 -11.40
CA LYS A 52 -4.27 46.26 -11.16
C LYS A 52 -3.02 45.44 -10.84
N ILE A 53 -1.97 45.65 -11.62
CA ILE A 53 -0.65 45.04 -11.40
C ILE A 53 0.36 46.18 -11.25
N GLY A 54 0.95 46.28 -10.06
CA GLY A 54 1.77 47.44 -9.71
C GLY A 54 0.96 48.74 -9.80
N ASP A 55 1.46 49.71 -10.57
CA ASP A 55 0.80 51.00 -10.80
C ASP A 55 -0.04 51.05 -12.09
N VAL A 56 -0.20 49.93 -12.80
CA VAL A 56 -0.92 49.87 -14.09
C VAL A 56 -2.29 49.24 -13.88
N GLU A 57 -3.32 49.92 -14.39
CA GLU A 57 -4.68 49.41 -14.48
C GLU A 57 -4.89 48.73 -15.84
N TYR A 58 -5.51 47.56 -15.85
CA TYR A 58 -5.79 46.78 -17.06
C TYR A 58 -7.30 46.75 -17.31
N ILE A 59 -7.71 47.22 -18.48
CA ILE A 59 -9.11 47.22 -18.91
C ILE A 59 -9.35 46.18 -20.01
N PRO A 60 -10.48 45.45 -19.98
CA PRO A 60 -10.76 44.44 -20.97
C PRO A 60 -11.25 45.06 -22.28
N SER A 61 -10.93 44.44 -23.42
CA SER A 61 -11.66 44.70 -24.68
C SER A 61 -12.88 43.79 -24.84
N TYR A 62 -12.88 42.63 -24.19
CA TYR A 62 -13.96 41.65 -24.20
C TYR A 62 -14.39 41.34 -22.76
N GLN A 63 -15.69 41.43 -22.48
CA GLN A 63 -16.19 41.05 -21.17
C GLN A 63 -17.64 40.58 -21.29
N SER A 64 -17.99 39.52 -20.57
CA SER A 64 -19.36 38.99 -20.51
C SER A 64 -19.92 38.64 -21.90
N GLY A 65 -19.11 37.99 -22.73
CA GLY A 65 -19.53 37.50 -24.05
C GLY A 65 -19.58 38.56 -25.15
N THR A 66 -19.10 39.79 -24.91
CA THR A 66 -19.21 40.87 -25.88
C THR A 66 -18.05 41.86 -25.85
N TYR A 67 -17.74 42.42 -27.02
CA TYR A 67 -16.83 43.55 -27.15
C TYR A 67 -17.62 44.85 -26.98
N SER A 68 -17.20 45.69 -26.03
CA SER A 68 -17.91 46.94 -25.75
C SER A 68 -16.97 48.08 -25.42
N ASP A 69 -17.48 49.30 -25.50
CA ASP A 69 -16.76 50.49 -25.06
C ASP A 69 -16.52 50.43 -23.54
N VAL A 70 -15.43 51.06 -23.08
CA VAL A 70 -15.08 51.19 -21.66
C VAL A 70 -15.08 52.66 -21.26
N THR A 71 -15.79 53.01 -20.20
CA THR A 71 -15.92 54.39 -19.72
C THR A 71 -15.18 54.60 -18.40
N LEU A 72 -14.21 55.49 -18.42
CA LEU A 72 -13.52 56.05 -17.27
C LEU A 72 -14.21 57.35 -16.84
N THR A 73 -14.85 57.33 -15.67
CA THR A 73 -15.47 58.52 -15.05
C THR A 73 -14.50 59.13 -14.05
N ILE A 74 -13.97 60.31 -14.36
CA ILE A 74 -13.03 61.07 -13.54
C ILE A 74 -13.83 62.07 -12.71
N LYS A 75 -13.80 61.93 -11.39
CA LYS A 75 -14.46 62.84 -10.46
C LYS A 75 -13.66 64.14 -10.35
N LEU A 76 -14.35 65.26 -10.40
CA LEU A 76 -13.79 66.60 -10.28
C LEU A 76 -14.30 67.28 -9.02
N HIS A 77 -13.42 67.98 -8.32
CA HIS A 77 -13.82 69.08 -7.45
C HIS A 77 -13.84 70.36 -8.29
N ASN A 78 -15.04 70.88 -8.55
CA ASN A 78 -15.29 72.03 -9.41
C ASN A 78 -16.22 73.04 -8.71
N PRO A 79 -15.73 73.75 -7.68
CA PRO A 79 -16.60 74.50 -6.77
C PRO A 79 -17.29 75.71 -7.42
N LYS A 80 -16.83 76.16 -8.59
CA LYS A 80 -17.43 77.26 -9.36
C LYS A 80 -18.05 76.82 -10.68
N ASN A 81 -18.31 75.52 -10.87
CA ASN A 81 -19.03 74.98 -12.03
C ASN A 81 -18.42 75.40 -13.38
N PHE A 82 -17.09 75.37 -13.48
CA PHE A 82 -16.38 75.65 -14.73
C PHE A 82 -16.79 74.69 -15.83
N THR A 83 -17.14 75.26 -16.99
CA THR A 83 -17.23 74.49 -18.24
C THR A 83 -15.82 74.27 -18.76
N LEU A 84 -15.48 73.03 -19.06
CA LEU A 84 -14.16 72.63 -19.53
C LEU A 84 -14.15 72.50 -21.07
N VAL A 85 -13.00 72.77 -21.66
CA VAL A 85 -12.76 72.58 -23.10
C VAL A 85 -12.64 71.09 -23.39
N MET A 86 -13.47 70.59 -24.31
CA MET A 86 -13.37 69.22 -24.82
C MET A 86 -12.45 69.16 -26.05
N PRO A 87 -11.84 68.00 -26.36
CA PRO A 87 -10.96 67.88 -27.52
C PRO A 87 -11.70 68.12 -28.84
N THR A 88 -11.09 68.88 -29.76
CA THR A 88 -11.54 69.03 -31.16
C THR A 88 -10.59 68.37 -32.16
N SER A 89 -9.36 68.06 -31.73
CA SER A 89 -8.32 67.29 -32.43
C SER A 89 -7.32 66.70 -31.41
N SER A 90 -6.43 65.81 -31.85
CA SER A 90 -5.49 65.09 -30.98
C SER A 90 -4.24 65.92 -30.65
N ALA A 91 -4.29 66.76 -29.60
CA ALA A 91 -3.09 67.14 -28.82
C ALA A 91 -3.34 68.06 -27.60
N ASP A 92 -4.44 68.83 -27.54
CA ASP A 92 -4.45 70.00 -26.63
C ASP A 92 -5.02 69.75 -25.22
N VAL A 93 -5.98 68.84 -25.08
CA VAL A 93 -6.69 68.56 -23.81
C VAL A 93 -6.28 67.23 -23.20
N ILE A 94 -6.03 66.22 -24.02
CA ILE A 94 -5.71 64.85 -23.61
C ILE A 94 -4.57 64.31 -24.46
N ARG A 95 -3.63 63.60 -23.82
CA ARG A 95 -2.49 62.96 -24.47
C ARG A 95 -2.27 61.56 -23.94
N PHE A 96 -1.95 60.63 -24.83
CA PHE A 96 -1.68 59.23 -24.49
C PHE A 96 -0.18 58.97 -24.61
N GLN A 97 0.56 59.21 -23.51
CA GLN A 97 2.03 59.23 -23.53
C GLN A 97 2.65 57.87 -23.90
N GLY A 98 1.93 56.77 -23.65
CA GLY A 98 2.38 55.42 -23.96
C GLY A 98 2.19 55.01 -25.42
N LEU A 99 1.74 55.91 -26.31
CA LEU A 99 1.52 55.67 -27.73
C LEU A 99 2.29 56.65 -28.59
N THR A 100 2.99 56.14 -29.60
CA THR A 100 3.68 56.96 -30.62
C THR A 100 2.69 57.65 -31.55
N THR A 101 1.66 56.93 -32.01
CA THR A 101 0.54 57.47 -32.78
C THR A 101 -0.62 57.82 -31.84
N GLN A 102 -0.98 59.10 -31.77
CA GLN A 102 -2.07 59.53 -30.89
C GLN A 102 -3.44 59.09 -31.42
N PRO A 103 -4.34 58.60 -30.55
CA PRO A 103 -5.66 58.19 -30.98
C PRO A 103 -6.51 59.38 -31.44
N THR A 104 -7.28 59.17 -32.50
CA THR A 104 -8.29 60.12 -33.02
C THR A 104 -9.52 60.24 -32.11
N TYR A 105 -9.83 61.46 -31.67
CA TYR A 105 -11.08 61.80 -30.99
C TYR A 105 -12.32 61.48 -31.84
N GLY A 106 -13.38 60.97 -31.22
CA GLY A 106 -14.63 60.54 -31.87
C GLY A 106 -14.59 59.13 -32.46
N MET A 107 -13.42 58.67 -32.93
CA MET A 107 -13.24 57.33 -33.49
C MET A 107 -12.69 56.32 -32.46
N HIS A 108 -11.64 56.70 -31.73
CA HIS A 108 -10.98 55.81 -30.77
C HIS A 108 -11.39 56.09 -29.32
N TYR A 109 -11.72 57.34 -29.01
CA TYR A 109 -12.24 57.72 -27.70
C TYR A 109 -13.16 58.95 -27.81
N THR A 110 -14.03 59.14 -26.83
CA THR A 110 -14.76 60.40 -26.58
C THR A 110 -14.45 60.92 -25.18
N LEU A 111 -14.52 62.23 -24.98
CA LEU A 111 -14.32 62.89 -23.69
C LEU A 111 -15.42 63.93 -23.51
N GLU A 112 -16.24 63.75 -22.48
CA GLU A 112 -17.39 64.60 -22.21
C GLU A 112 -17.39 65.06 -20.76
N GLN A 113 -17.78 66.31 -20.51
CA GLN A 113 -18.08 66.79 -19.16
C GLN A 113 -19.52 66.46 -18.80
N THR A 114 -19.75 65.96 -17.58
CA THR A 114 -21.13 65.68 -17.12
C THR A 114 -21.96 66.97 -17.01
N PRO A 115 -23.29 66.90 -17.17
CA PRO A 115 -24.15 68.10 -17.12
C PRO A 115 -24.06 68.89 -15.81
N ASP A 116 -23.83 68.21 -14.69
CA ASP A 116 -23.60 68.82 -13.37
C ASP A 116 -22.17 69.36 -13.18
N LYS A 117 -21.30 69.16 -14.17
CA LYS A 117 -19.89 69.60 -14.23
C LYS A 117 -19.00 69.01 -13.13
N ALA A 118 -19.48 67.96 -12.44
CA ALA A 118 -18.78 67.30 -11.36
C ALA A 118 -17.84 66.17 -11.84
N ALA A 119 -17.87 65.78 -13.11
CA ALA A 119 -17.01 64.72 -13.65
C ALA A 119 -16.69 64.88 -15.15
N LEU A 120 -15.66 64.16 -15.59
CA LEU A 120 -15.37 63.87 -17.01
C LEU A 120 -15.62 62.40 -17.30
N LYS A 121 -16.24 62.08 -18.43
CA LYS A 121 -16.41 60.72 -18.96
C LYS A 121 -15.49 60.55 -20.17
N LEU A 122 -14.41 59.78 -20.00
CA LEU A 122 -13.55 59.32 -21.07
C LEU A 122 -14.01 57.93 -21.50
N THR A 123 -14.58 57.80 -22.69
CA THR A 123 -15.01 56.50 -23.23
C THR A 123 -14.04 56.03 -24.30
N TYR A 124 -13.37 54.91 -24.06
CA TYR A 124 -12.57 54.19 -25.04
C TYR A 124 -13.47 53.33 -25.92
N LYS A 125 -13.33 53.45 -27.24
CA LYS A 125 -14.13 52.69 -28.20
C LYS A 125 -13.63 51.26 -28.33
N SER A 126 -14.54 50.30 -28.44
CA SER A 126 -14.22 48.86 -28.54
C SER A 126 -13.18 48.53 -29.62
N GLY A 127 -13.25 49.18 -30.79
CA GLY A 127 -12.26 49.00 -31.86
C GLY A 127 -10.84 49.43 -31.46
N PHE A 128 -10.71 50.48 -30.64
CA PHE A 128 -9.43 50.94 -30.13
C PHE A 128 -8.86 49.99 -29.08
N LEU A 129 -9.72 49.48 -28.18
CA LEU A 129 -9.33 48.50 -27.16
C LEU A 129 -8.82 47.21 -27.80
N LYS A 130 -9.55 46.68 -28.79
CA LYS A 130 -9.12 45.51 -29.58
C LYS A 130 -7.74 45.68 -30.21
N ALA A 131 -7.45 46.86 -30.75
CA ALA A 131 -6.16 47.12 -31.40
C ALA A 131 -4.97 47.15 -30.42
N HIS A 132 -5.24 47.33 -29.12
CA HIS A 132 -4.24 47.42 -28.05
C HIS A 132 -4.32 46.23 -27.08
N GLU A 133 -5.07 45.18 -27.41
CA GLU A 133 -5.13 43.93 -26.64
C GLU A 133 -3.73 43.31 -26.45
N TRP A 134 -3.58 42.44 -25.45
CA TRP A 134 -2.29 41.83 -25.07
C TRP A 134 -1.28 42.88 -24.62
N SER A 135 -1.80 43.96 -24.02
CA SER A 135 -0.97 45.06 -23.53
C SER A 135 -0.11 45.73 -24.61
N ASN A 136 -0.59 45.73 -25.86
CA ASN A 136 0.10 46.28 -27.02
C ASN A 136 0.05 47.82 -27.06
N GLY A 137 0.75 48.45 -26.10
CA GLY A 137 0.85 49.90 -25.96
C GLY A 137 0.19 50.44 -24.69
N GLY A 138 0.70 51.56 -24.18
CA GLY A 138 0.14 52.22 -23.00
C GLY A 138 -0.96 53.21 -23.37
N ILE A 139 -2.22 52.84 -23.15
CA ILE A 139 -3.41 53.66 -23.48
C ILE A 139 -3.82 54.63 -22.35
N GLY A 140 -2.92 54.85 -21.39
CA GLY A 140 -3.08 55.76 -20.27
C GLY A 140 -3.29 57.21 -20.71
N PRO A 141 -4.34 57.91 -20.24
CA PRO A 141 -4.57 59.30 -20.57
C PRO A 141 -3.82 60.22 -19.61
N GLU A 142 -3.29 61.32 -20.13
CA GLU A 142 -2.93 62.53 -19.37
C GLU A 142 -3.86 63.65 -19.82
N ILE A 143 -4.75 64.11 -18.94
CA ILE A 143 -5.75 65.14 -19.22
C ILE A 143 -5.35 66.44 -18.52
N THR A 144 -5.26 67.50 -19.31
CA THR A 144 -5.12 68.88 -18.85
C THR A 144 -6.50 69.51 -18.75
N LEU A 145 -6.87 69.99 -17.56
CA LEU A 145 -8.14 70.66 -17.33
C LEU A 145 -8.01 72.13 -17.76
N ILE A 146 -8.77 72.53 -18.79
CA ILE A 146 -8.79 73.87 -19.36
C ILE A 146 -10.23 74.37 -19.33
N SER A 147 -10.49 75.54 -18.74
CA SER A 147 -11.82 76.15 -18.79
C SER A 147 -12.06 76.89 -20.11
N THR A 148 -13.33 77.02 -20.51
CA THR A 148 -13.72 77.77 -21.72
C THR A 148 -13.38 79.26 -21.67
N ASP A 149 -13.05 79.80 -20.50
CA ASP A 149 -12.51 81.16 -20.33
C ASP A 149 -11.00 81.28 -20.63
N GLY A 150 -10.35 80.16 -21.00
CA GLY A 150 -8.93 80.09 -21.35
C GLY A 150 -7.99 79.69 -20.21
N ARG A 151 -8.48 79.52 -18.98
CA ARG A 151 -7.64 79.12 -17.84
C ARG A 151 -7.22 77.66 -17.90
N LYS A 152 -5.93 77.42 -17.67
CA LYS A 152 -5.35 76.08 -17.50
C LYS A 152 -5.10 75.81 -16.03
N PHE A 153 -5.75 74.79 -15.47
CA PHE A 153 -5.60 74.43 -14.06
C PHE A 153 -4.30 73.64 -13.82
N GLY A 154 -3.70 73.81 -12.63
CA GLY A 154 -2.37 73.24 -12.32
C GLY A 154 -2.36 71.73 -12.15
N LYS A 155 -3.47 71.12 -11.71
CA LYS A 155 -3.58 69.66 -11.53
C LYS A 155 -4.10 68.98 -12.78
N LYS A 156 -3.30 68.04 -13.30
CA LYS A 156 -3.70 67.12 -14.38
C LYS A 156 -4.28 65.82 -13.80
N PHE A 157 -5.05 65.11 -14.61
CA PHE A 157 -5.39 63.72 -14.36
C PHE A 157 -4.48 62.82 -15.20
N SER A 158 -3.83 61.84 -14.58
CA SER A 158 -3.04 60.83 -15.28
C SER A 158 -3.34 59.45 -14.73
N LEU A 159 -3.46 58.45 -15.60
CA LEU A 159 -3.66 57.05 -15.23
C LEU A 159 -2.80 56.15 -16.13
N ASN A 160 -2.01 55.26 -15.54
CA ASN A 160 -1.34 54.21 -16.31
C ASN A 160 -2.37 53.13 -16.63
N LEU A 161 -2.67 52.96 -17.92
CA LEU A 161 -3.73 52.09 -18.40
C LEU A 161 -3.23 51.25 -19.57
N LYS A 162 -3.58 49.97 -19.59
CA LYS A 162 -3.38 49.05 -20.72
C LYS A 162 -4.68 48.33 -21.06
N ALA A 163 -4.83 47.93 -22.32
CA ALA A 163 -5.94 47.08 -22.75
C ALA A 163 -5.47 45.61 -22.73
N ASP A 164 -6.14 44.79 -21.93
CA ASP A 164 -5.85 43.37 -21.85
C ASP A 164 -6.99 42.63 -21.13
N THR A 165 -7.54 41.61 -21.79
CA THR A 165 -8.65 40.83 -21.25
C THR A 165 -8.11 39.66 -20.47
N ALA A 166 -8.23 39.76 -19.15
CA ALA A 166 -7.84 38.70 -18.24
C ALA A 166 -8.45 37.34 -18.64
N PRO A 167 -7.76 36.22 -18.35
CA PRO A 167 -8.24 34.89 -18.66
C PRO A 167 -9.66 34.62 -18.14
N PRO A 168 -10.49 33.87 -18.88
CA PRO A 168 -11.86 33.63 -18.49
C PRO A 168 -11.91 32.61 -17.35
N LYS A 169 -12.96 32.69 -16.53
CA LYS A 169 -13.16 31.74 -15.42
C LYS A 169 -13.45 30.34 -15.97
N PRO A 170 -12.67 29.30 -15.64
CA PRO A 170 -13.00 27.93 -16.04
C PRO A 170 -14.27 27.43 -15.34
N SER A 171 -14.97 26.50 -15.98
CA SER A 171 -15.97 25.64 -15.33
C SER A 171 -15.35 24.29 -14.99
N VAL A 172 -15.99 23.54 -14.08
CA VAL A 172 -15.50 22.23 -13.63
C VAL A 172 -16.61 21.20 -13.66
N THR A 173 -16.30 20.05 -14.23
CA THR A 173 -17.07 18.82 -14.08
C THR A 173 -16.22 17.81 -13.31
N LEU A 174 -16.78 17.21 -12.26
CA LEU A 174 -16.07 16.21 -11.47
C LEU A 174 -16.20 14.83 -12.14
N ALA A 175 -15.08 14.14 -12.27
CA ALA A 175 -14.97 12.83 -12.90
C ALA A 175 -14.06 11.90 -12.08
N GLN A 176 -13.75 10.72 -12.60
CA GLN A 176 -12.77 9.80 -12.00
C GLN A 176 -11.81 9.21 -13.03
N THR A 177 -10.69 8.66 -12.55
CA THR A 177 -9.76 7.89 -13.38
C THR A 177 -10.40 6.59 -13.90
N ARG A 178 -10.10 6.21 -15.14
CA ARG A 178 -10.70 5.05 -15.81
C ARG A 178 -10.11 3.71 -15.39
N THR A 179 -8.80 3.65 -15.11
CA THR A 179 -8.09 2.40 -14.80
C THR A 179 -7.43 2.45 -13.43
N GLY A 180 -7.26 1.28 -12.80
CA GLY A 180 -6.62 1.17 -11.48
C GLY A 180 -7.43 1.80 -10.34
N GLN A 181 -6.73 2.31 -9.33
CA GLN A 181 -7.33 3.04 -8.21
C GLN A 181 -8.04 4.30 -8.71
N LYS A 182 -9.28 4.50 -8.26
CA LYS A 182 -10.12 5.62 -8.64
C LYS A 182 -9.74 6.87 -7.85
N TYR A 183 -9.29 7.90 -8.55
CA TYR A 183 -9.06 9.25 -8.02
C TYR A 183 -10.01 10.24 -8.68
N TYR A 184 -10.40 11.29 -7.95
CA TYR A 184 -11.19 12.37 -8.55
C TYR A 184 -10.38 13.08 -9.62
N VAL A 185 -11.05 13.46 -10.71
CA VAL A 185 -10.48 14.24 -11.81
C VAL A 185 -11.30 15.52 -11.94
N LEU A 186 -10.63 16.66 -11.92
CA LEU A 186 -11.23 17.97 -12.21
C LEU A 186 -11.14 18.18 -13.72
N CYS A 187 -12.27 18.08 -14.42
CA CYS A 187 -12.36 18.37 -15.85
C CYS A 187 -12.65 19.87 -16.01
N LEU A 188 -11.63 20.65 -16.34
CA LEU A 188 -11.67 22.10 -16.39
C LEU A 188 -11.92 22.56 -17.82
N GLN A 189 -13.12 23.07 -18.10
CA GLN A 189 -13.45 23.63 -19.40
C GLN A 189 -13.28 25.15 -19.38
N VAL A 190 -12.48 25.68 -20.29
CA VAL A 190 -12.18 27.11 -20.37
C VAL A 190 -13.07 27.75 -21.46
N PRO A 191 -13.99 28.67 -21.11
CA PRO A 191 -14.86 29.31 -22.09
C PRO A 191 -14.09 30.36 -22.92
N ASP A 192 -14.73 30.92 -23.95
CA ASP A 192 -14.26 32.07 -24.75
C ASP A 192 -12.91 31.92 -25.48
N MET A 193 -12.25 30.74 -25.40
CA MET A 193 -11.03 30.43 -26.16
C MET A 193 -11.24 30.40 -27.70
N GLY A 194 -12.51 30.39 -28.13
CA GLY A 194 -12.91 30.52 -29.53
C GLY A 194 -12.65 31.92 -30.10
N GLU A 195 -12.70 32.96 -29.26
CA GLU A 195 -12.73 34.36 -29.66
C GLU A 195 -11.44 34.81 -30.35
N THR A 196 -11.59 35.72 -31.32
CA THR A 196 -10.46 36.21 -32.12
C THR A 196 -10.43 37.73 -32.21
N ILE A 197 -9.22 38.28 -32.13
CA ILE A 197 -8.91 39.68 -32.38
C ILE A 197 -7.81 39.73 -33.45
N THR A 198 -8.02 40.53 -34.49
CA THR A 198 -7.05 40.74 -35.58
C THR A 198 -6.49 39.45 -36.22
N GLY A 199 -7.28 38.36 -36.24
CA GLY A 199 -6.90 37.07 -36.81
C GLY A 199 -6.20 36.10 -35.84
N GLU A 200 -5.95 36.51 -34.59
CA GLU A 200 -5.35 35.67 -33.54
C GLU A 200 -6.32 35.45 -32.38
N LYS A 201 -6.03 34.47 -31.51
CA LYS A 201 -6.88 34.13 -30.36
C LYS A 201 -6.82 35.19 -29.27
N LEU A 202 -7.98 35.57 -28.72
CA LEU A 202 -8.10 36.55 -27.64
C LEU A 202 -7.19 36.21 -26.45
N HIS A 203 -7.16 34.95 -26.02
CA HIS A 203 -6.35 34.50 -24.88
C HIS A 203 -5.09 33.74 -25.31
N LYS A 204 -4.46 34.16 -26.42
CA LYS A 204 -3.25 33.52 -26.97
C LYS A 204 -2.04 33.59 -26.02
N ASP A 205 -2.06 34.55 -25.12
CA ASP A 205 -1.05 34.97 -24.15
C ASP A 205 -1.20 34.27 -22.80
N MET A 206 -2.11 33.30 -22.69
CA MET A 206 -2.21 32.47 -21.49
C MET A 206 -0.94 31.63 -21.28
N THR A 207 -0.37 31.70 -20.08
CA THR A 207 0.93 31.08 -19.77
C THR A 207 0.87 29.99 -18.72
N HIS A 208 -0.04 30.10 -17.75
CA HIS A 208 -0.10 29.16 -16.63
C HIS A 208 -1.53 28.85 -16.19
N ILE A 209 -1.68 27.66 -15.61
CA ILE A 209 -2.76 27.34 -14.69
C ILE A 209 -2.15 27.15 -13.29
N GLU A 210 -2.71 27.80 -12.29
CA GLU A 210 -2.32 27.62 -10.89
C GLU A 210 -3.37 26.81 -10.15
N ILE A 211 -2.95 25.71 -9.50
CA ILE A 211 -3.81 24.84 -8.70
C ILE A 211 -3.22 24.70 -7.30
N ASN A 212 -3.97 25.11 -6.27
CA ASN A 212 -3.52 25.14 -4.86
C ASN A 212 -2.17 25.85 -4.66
N GLY A 213 -1.95 26.95 -5.38
CA GLY A 213 -0.70 27.73 -5.35
C GLY A 213 0.46 27.15 -6.18
N THR A 214 0.28 26.00 -6.83
CA THR A 214 1.29 25.42 -7.73
C THR A 214 1.01 25.85 -9.16
N LYS A 215 1.99 26.50 -9.81
CA LYS A 215 1.89 26.95 -11.22
C LYS A 215 2.36 25.87 -12.19
N TYR A 216 1.52 25.57 -13.16
CA TYR A 216 1.84 24.66 -14.26
C TYR A 216 1.83 25.44 -15.57
N GLU A 217 2.83 25.21 -16.41
CA GLU A 217 2.90 25.82 -17.74
C GLU A 217 1.71 25.36 -18.59
N LEU A 218 1.03 26.32 -19.21
CA LEU A 218 -0.11 26.10 -20.10
C LEU A 218 0.20 26.76 -21.44
N LYS A 219 0.05 25.99 -22.52
CA LYS A 219 0.31 26.45 -23.90
C LYS A 219 -0.87 26.12 -24.79
N ILE A 220 -1.04 26.93 -25.82
CA ILE A 220 -1.98 26.66 -26.92
C ILE A 220 -1.21 25.99 -28.05
N ASN A 221 -1.82 25.01 -28.71
CA ASN A 221 -1.20 24.29 -29.81
C ASN A 221 -0.93 25.21 -31.01
N GLY A 222 -0.02 24.82 -31.90
CA GLY A 222 0.36 25.65 -33.06
C GLY A 222 -0.78 25.94 -34.04
N GLY A 223 -1.90 25.21 -33.96
CA GLY A 223 -3.10 25.45 -34.75
C GLY A 223 -4.09 26.44 -34.10
N GLY A 224 -3.87 26.84 -32.84
CA GLY A 224 -4.82 27.67 -32.10
C GLY A 224 -6.17 26.99 -31.84
N THR A 225 -6.20 25.66 -31.79
CA THR A 225 -7.45 24.89 -31.69
C THR A 225 -7.70 24.28 -30.32
N ASP A 226 -6.65 24.10 -29.51
CA ASP A 226 -6.75 23.50 -28.18
C ASP A 226 -5.49 23.79 -27.33
N PHE A 227 -5.53 23.44 -26.04
CA PHE A 227 -4.37 23.41 -25.17
C PHE A 227 -3.42 22.25 -25.51
N ILE A 228 -2.14 22.45 -25.22
CA ILE A 228 -1.17 21.38 -25.05
C ILE A 228 -1.29 20.92 -23.60
N LYS A 229 -1.53 19.61 -23.38
CA LYS A 229 -1.56 19.02 -22.04
C LYS A 229 -0.28 19.38 -21.27
N PRO A 230 -0.36 19.95 -20.06
CA PRO A 230 0.82 20.19 -19.24
C PRO A 230 1.65 18.92 -19.03
N ALA A 231 2.96 19.09 -18.91
CA ALA A 231 3.91 17.97 -18.83
C ALA A 231 3.82 17.17 -17.53
N ASP A 232 3.33 17.79 -16.46
CA ASP A 232 3.17 17.16 -15.16
C ASP A 232 2.23 15.94 -15.21
N SER A 233 2.57 14.89 -14.46
CA SER A 233 1.80 13.64 -14.41
C SER A 233 0.41 13.80 -13.81
N ALA A 234 0.14 14.86 -13.05
CA ALA A 234 -1.20 15.17 -12.54
C ALA A 234 -2.17 15.54 -13.67
N PHE A 235 -1.67 15.97 -14.84
CA PHE A 235 -2.52 16.20 -16.02
C PHE A 235 -2.57 14.95 -16.89
N ILE A 236 -3.77 14.39 -17.01
CA ILE A 236 -4.03 13.14 -17.74
C ILE A 236 -4.80 13.41 -19.05
N GLY A 237 -4.85 12.41 -19.94
CA GLY A 237 -5.60 12.50 -21.19
C GLY A 237 -7.10 12.21 -21.00
N ALA A 238 -7.94 12.75 -21.89
CA ALA A 238 -9.40 12.51 -21.87
C ALA A 238 -9.77 11.01 -21.88
N SER A 239 -8.96 10.16 -22.55
CA SER A 239 -9.16 8.71 -22.60
C SER A 239 -9.00 8.01 -21.25
N GLU A 240 -8.28 8.64 -20.31
CA GLU A 240 -8.00 8.13 -18.97
C GLU A 240 -9.07 8.54 -17.96
N VAL A 241 -10.09 9.29 -18.40
CA VAL A 241 -11.16 9.83 -17.57
C VAL A 241 -12.48 9.13 -17.88
N GLU A 242 -13.28 8.91 -16.85
CA GLU A 242 -14.66 8.43 -16.97
C GLU A 242 -15.60 9.15 -16.00
N LYS A 243 -16.89 9.07 -16.29
CA LYS A 243 -17.96 9.64 -15.48
C LYS A 243 -17.94 9.04 -14.06
N LEU A 244 -18.25 9.87 -13.06
CA LEU A 244 -18.47 9.39 -11.69
C LEU A 244 -19.62 8.37 -11.66
N PRO A 245 -19.53 7.32 -10.83
CA PRO A 245 -20.50 6.24 -10.80
C PRO A 245 -21.70 6.59 -9.91
N ILE A 246 -22.20 7.83 -10.02
CA ILE A 246 -23.38 8.32 -9.28
C ILE A 246 -24.48 8.74 -10.29
N PRO A 247 -25.76 8.60 -9.93
CA PRO A 247 -26.87 8.74 -10.90
C PRO A 247 -26.87 10.08 -11.64
N ASP A 248 -26.63 11.16 -10.90
CA ASP A 248 -26.76 12.55 -11.38
C ASP A 248 -25.43 13.20 -11.75
N ALA A 249 -24.35 12.43 -11.88
CA ALA A 249 -23.09 12.99 -12.35
C ALA A 249 -23.22 13.47 -13.80
N ASP A 250 -22.59 14.60 -14.12
CA ASP A 250 -22.46 15.04 -15.50
C ASP A 250 -21.44 14.18 -16.25
N ASN A 251 -21.62 14.04 -17.57
CA ASN A 251 -20.57 13.45 -18.39
C ASN A 251 -19.35 14.39 -18.40
N PRO A 252 -18.12 13.85 -18.27
CA PRO A 252 -16.92 14.66 -18.44
C PRO A 252 -16.99 15.41 -19.78
N PRO A 253 -16.71 16.73 -19.82
CA PRO A 253 -16.72 17.48 -21.05
C PRO A 253 -15.73 16.85 -22.03
N THR A 254 -16.12 16.73 -23.29
CA THR A 254 -15.27 16.21 -24.37
C THR A 254 -15.14 17.28 -25.45
N GLY A 255 -13.92 17.54 -25.92
CA GLY A 255 -13.65 18.56 -26.93
C GLY A 255 -12.46 19.45 -26.59
N ALA A 256 -12.32 20.53 -27.36
CA ALA A 256 -11.26 21.51 -27.19
C ALA A 256 -11.44 22.35 -25.92
N TRP A 257 -10.32 22.87 -25.43
CA TRP A 257 -10.19 23.77 -24.29
C TRP A 257 -10.55 23.12 -22.95
N VAL A 258 -10.27 21.81 -22.83
CA VAL A 258 -10.49 21.03 -21.61
C VAL A 258 -9.18 20.50 -21.05
N LEU A 259 -8.93 20.76 -19.77
CA LEU A 259 -7.82 20.18 -19.02
C LEU A 259 -8.35 19.15 -18.01
N TYR A 260 -7.66 18.02 -17.88
CA TYR A 260 -8.03 16.96 -16.93
C TYR A 260 -6.96 16.86 -15.85
N TYR A 261 -7.28 17.34 -14.65
CA TYR A 261 -6.37 17.32 -13.51
C TYR A 261 -6.76 16.19 -12.55
N GLN A 262 -5.94 15.14 -12.49
CA GLN A 262 -6.06 14.07 -11.50
C GLN A 262 -5.67 14.59 -10.13
N THR A 263 -6.59 14.48 -9.18
CA THR A 263 -6.36 14.83 -7.78
C THR A 263 -5.62 13.73 -7.03
N ASP A 264 -5.14 14.06 -5.84
CA ASP A 264 -4.61 13.09 -4.86
C ASP A 264 -5.72 12.44 -4.00
N VAL A 265 -7.00 12.71 -4.30
CA VAL A 265 -8.15 12.26 -3.50
C VAL A 265 -8.80 11.05 -4.16
N LYS A 266 -8.90 9.95 -3.39
CA LYS A 266 -9.58 8.73 -3.84
C LYS A 266 -11.11 8.93 -3.88
N VAL A 267 -11.76 8.28 -4.84
CA VAL A 267 -13.23 8.30 -4.99
C VAL A 267 -13.85 7.33 -3.99
N GLU A 268 -13.91 7.75 -2.73
CA GLU A 268 -14.35 6.94 -1.59
C GLU A 268 -15.29 7.75 -0.68
N TYR A 269 -16.07 7.06 0.14
CA TYR A 269 -16.98 7.71 1.08
C TYR A 269 -16.25 8.64 2.05
N GLY A 270 -16.75 9.87 2.19
CA GLY A 270 -16.21 10.86 3.11
C GLY A 270 -14.92 11.52 2.63
N ALA A 271 -14.39 11.14 1.46
CA ALA A 271 -13.25 11.82 0.85
C ALA A 271 -13.68 13.20 0.33
N GLU A 272 -13.00 14.24 0.80
CA GLU A 272 -13.28 15.63 0.44
C GLU A 272 -11.99 16.44 0.45
N LYS A 273 -11.75 17.22 -0.61
CA LYS A 273 -10.69 18.23 -0.62
C LYS A 273 -11.10 19.42 -1.47
N ASN A 274 -10.87 20.61 -0.93
CA ASN A 274 -11.07 21.86 -1.65
C ASN A 274 -9.85 22.19 -2.50
N TYR A 275 -10.09 22.73 -3.68
CA TYR A 275 -9.07 23.21 -4.59
C TYR A 275 -9.27 24.70 -4.86
N THR A 276 -8.19 25.41 -5.16
CA THR A 276 -8.22 26.74 -5.76
C THR A 276 -7.58 26.69 -7.13
N ILE A 277 -8.23 27.29 -8.12
CA ILE A 277 -7.79 27.24 -9.51
C ILE A 277 -7.89 28.64 -10.12
N THR A 278 -6.80 29.10 -10.73
CA THR A 278 -6.75 30.33 -11.53
C THR A 278 -5.96 30.11 -12.82
N LEU A 279 -6.36 30.79 -13.89
CA LEU A 279 -5.59 30.89 -15.13
C LEU A 279 -4.83 32.22 -15.14
N ILE A 280 -3.62 32.23 -15.70
CA ILE A 280 -2.71 33.37 -15.68
C ILE A 280 -2.17 33.63 -17.09
N ASP A 281 -2.21 34.89 -17.53
CA ASP A 281 -1.59 35.34 -18.78
C ASP A 281 -0.13 35.80 -18.62
N GLU A 282 0.47 36.32 -19.69
CA GLU A 282 1.86 36.78 -19.72
C GLU A 282 2.10 38.03 -18.85
N GLN A 283 1.07 38.86 -18.68
CA GLN A 283 1.11 40.10 -17.89
C GLN A 283 0.88 39.83 -16.41
N GLY A 284 0.37 38.64 -16.07
CA GLY A 284 0.06 38.20 -14.73
C GLY A 284 -1.38 38.52 -14.32
N LEU A 285 -2.27 38.84 -15.26
CA LEU A 285 -3.69 38.94 -14.98
C LEU A 285 -4.24 37.54 -14.75
N VAL A 286 -5.17 37.45 -13.82
CA VAL A 286 -5.71 36.17 -13.37
C VAL A 286 -7.18 36.04 -13.71
N SER A 287 -7.63 34.83 -14.01
CA SER A 287 -9.08 34.56 -14.04
C SER A 287 -9.70 34.81 -12.67
N GLU A 288 -11.03 34.92 -12.62
CA GLU A 288 -11.70 34.72 -11.35
C GLU A 288 -11.34 33.35 -10.77
N GLU A 289 -11.14 33.30 -9.45
CA GLU A 289 -10.80 32.08 -8.75
C GLU A 289 -11.97 31.08 -8.79
N LEU A 290 -11.68 29.86 -9.24
CA LEU A 290 -12.59 28.71 -9.16
C LEU A 290 -12.23 27.89 -7.92
N LYS A 291 -13.24 27.52 -7.12
CA LYS A 291 -13.08 26.76 -5.88
C LYS A 291 -13.86 25.44 -5.92
N PRO A 292 -13.43 24.43 -6.70
CA PRO A 292 -14.09 23.15 -6.69
C PRO A 292 -13.79 22.37 -5.42
N THR A 293 -14.72 21.49 -5.07
CA THR A 293 -14.52 20.46 -4.05
C THR A 293 -14.50 19.11 -4.74
N ALA A 294 -13.42 18.33 -4.54
CA ALA A 294 -13.37 16.94 -4.97
C ALA A 294 -14.15 16.09 -3.96
N LYS A 295 -15.44 15.86 -4.23
CA LYS A 295 -16.37 15.10 -3.39
C LYS A 295 -17.51 14.53 -4.23
N ALA A 296 -17.87 13.28 -4.00
CA ALA A 296 -19.10 12.68 -4.52
C ALA A 296 -20.05 12.37 -3.37
N GLU A 297 -21.34 12.65 -3.59
CA GLU A 297 -22.40 12.22 -2.69
C GLU A 297 -22.92 10.86 -3.16
N PHE A 298 -22.50 9.82 -2.46
CA PHE A 298 -23.00 8.47 -2.71
C PHE A 298 -24.36 8.27 -2.01
N PRO A 299 -25.27 7.46 -2.57
CA PRO A 299 -26.48 7.07 -1.87
C PRO A 299 -26.16 6.39 -0.52
N VAL A 300 -26.66 6.97 0.57
CA VAL A 300 -26.46 6.49 1.95
C VAL A 300 -27.77 5.99 2.53
N PHE A 301 -27.73 4.81 3.16
CA PHE A 301 -28.81 4.29 3.99
C PHE A 301 -28.33 4.10 5.42
N TYR A 302 -29.10 4.63 6.37
CA TYR A 302 -28.85 4.49 7.79
C TYR A 302 -29.60 3.27 8.34
N VAL A 303 -28.88 2.45 9.10
CA VAL A 303 -29.38 1.27 9.81
C VAL A 303 -29.10 1.43 11.29
N ARG A 304 -30.13 1.30 12.11
CA ARG A 304 -30.05 1.39 13.57
C ARG A 304 -30.59 0.11 14.18
N GLY A 305 -29.69 -0.70 14.72
CA GLY A 305 -30.05 -1.87 15.52
C GLY A 305 -30.39 -1.51 16.97
N THR A 306 -30.60 -2.55 17.79
CA THR A 306 -30.67 -2.43 19.24
C THR A 306 -29.35 -1.90 19.82
N ASP A 307 -29.35 -1.28 21.00
CA ASP A 307 -28.16 -0.66 21.62
C ASP A 307 -27.48 0.45 20.79
N GLY A 308 -28.18 1.01 19.79
CA GLY A 308 -27.76 2.20 19.06
C GLY A 308 -28.04 3.50 19.82
N TYR A 309 -27.50 3.64 21.03
CA TYR A 309 -27.72 4.80 21.91
C TYR A 309 -27.19 6.12 21.34
N TRP A 310 -26.21 6.05 20.42
CA TRP A 310 -25.65 7.24 19.79
C TRP A 310 -26.71 8.08 19.09
N TYR A 311 -27.69 7.45 18.43
CA TYR A 311 -28.81 8.15 17.80
C TYR A 311 -29.65 8.92 18.79
N THR A 312 -29.99 8.30 19.93
CA THR A 312 -30.77 8.93 21.00
C THR A 312 -30.10 10.20 21.50
N ASP A 313 -28.77 10.19 21.61
CA ASP A 313 -28.02 11.29 22.21
C ASP A 313 -27.60 12.37 21.19
N ASN A 314 -27.50 12.04 19.89
CA ASN A 314 -26.84 12.90 18.89
C ASN A 314 -27.68 13.19 17.64
N VAL A 315 -28.85 12.56 17.49
CA VAL A 315 -29.75 12.79 16.36
C VAL A 315 -31.13 13.17 16.90
N PRO A 316 -31.43 14.49 16.94
CA PRO A 316 -32.74 14.97 17.34
C PRO A 316 -33.85 14.29 16.55
N GLU A 317 -34.93 13.90 17.24
CA GLU A 317 -36.12 13.29 16.62
C GLU A 317 -35.87 11.93 15.94
N SER A 318 -34.71 11.30 16.17
CA SER A 318 -34.44 9.98 15.59
C SER A 318 -35.37 8.89 16.14
N GLU A 319 -36.02 8.17 15.23
CA GLU A 319 -36.83 7.00 15.52
C GLU A 319 -35.95 5.76 15.75
N GLU A 320 -36.51 4.73 16.38
CA GLU A 320 -35.91 3.40 16.39
C GLU A 320 -35.86 2.84 14.96
N GLY A 321 -34.87 1.98 14.68
CA GLY A 321 -34.77 1.34 13.37
C GLY A 321 -36.00 0.47 13.09
N ASN A 322 -36.61 0.65 11.92
CA ASN A 322 -37.81 -0.10 11.54
C ASN A 322 -37.84 -0.42 10.04
N ASP A 323 -37.95 -1.69 9.67
CA ASP A 323 -37.95 -2.10 8.26
C ASP A 323 -39.29 -1.92 7.52
N THR A 324 -40.35 -1.59 8.26
CA THR A 324 -41.68 -1.30 7.74
C THR A 324 -41.89 0.20 7.54
N THR A 325 -41.57 1.01 8.56
CA THR A 325 -41.81 2.47 8.57
C THR A 325 -40.56 3.31 8.32
N GLY A 326 -39.37 2.75 8.53
CA GLY A 326 -38.11 3.43 8.23
C GLY A 326 -37.96 3.68 6.73
N VAL A 327 -37.29 4.78 6.40
CA VAL A 327 -37.00 5.19 5.01
C VAL A 327 -35.50 5.23 4.72
N GLY A 328 -34.66 4.81 5.67
CA GLY A 328 -33.22 4.75 5.52
C GLY A 328 -32.53 6.11 5.69
N SER A 329 -33.25 7.14 6.16
CA SER A 329 -32.64 8.42 6.56
C SER A 329 -32.07 8.34 7.97
N LYS A 330 -31.30 9.35 8.37
CA LYS A 330 -30.72 9.44 9.71
C LYS A 330 -31.79 9.54 10.81
N GLU A 331 -32.92 10.18 10.51
CA GLU A 331 -34.04 10.36 11.45
C GLU A 331 -34.97 9.14 11.48
N LYS A 332 -35.11 8.43 10.36
CA LYS A 332 -35.97 7.24 10.22
C LYS A 332 -35.18 6.06 9.63
N PRO A 333 -34.20 5.51 10.36
CA PRO A 333 -33.31 4.46 9.87
C PRO A 333 -34.05 3.13 9.67
N TYR A 334 -33.47 2.25 8.86
CA TYR A 334 -33.89 0.85 8.79
C TYR A 334 -33.44 0.07 10.05
N ALA A 335 -34.09 -1.06 10.33
CA ALA A 335 -33.70 -1.95 11.43
C ALA A 335 -32.59 -2.93 11.01
N THR A 336 -32.56 -3.33 9.74
CA THR A 336 -31.65 -4.35 9.22
C THR A 336 -30.85 -3.90 8.02
N VAL A 337 -29.68 -4.51 7.85
CA VAL A 337 -28.85 -4.37 6.64
C VAL A 337 -29.54 -5.05 5.46
N THR A 338 -30.26 -6.15 5.69
CA THR A 338 -31.11 -6.78 4.66
C THR A 338 -32.04 -5.76 4.01
N LYS A 339 -32.75 -4.95 4.80
CA LYS A 339 -33.68 -3.95 4.27
C LYS A 339 -32.97 -2.85 3.49
N ALA A 340 -31.83 -2.37 3.97
CA ALA A 340 -31.02 -1.37 3.26
C ALA A 340 -30.53 -1.91 1.90
N LEU A 341 -30.11 -3.17 1.83
CA LEU A 341 -29.67 -3.81 0.59
C LEU A 341 -30.79 -3.86 -0.48
N THR A 342 -32.06 -4.01 -0.09
CA THR A 342 -33.17 -4.01 -1.08
C THR A 342 -33.33 -2.67 -1.79
N GLN A 343 -32.80 -1.58 -1.22
CA GLN A 343 -32.84 -0.24 -1.81
C GLN A 343 -31.67 0.01 -2.77
N CYS A 344 -30.63 -0.84 -2.73
CA CYS A 344 -29.45 -0.75 -3.58
C CYS A 344 -29.74 -1.29 -4.99
N THR A 345 -30.68 -0.67 -5.71
CA THR A 345 -31.30 -1.22 -6.92
C THR A 345 -30.52 -0.96 -8.21
N GLN A 346 -29.74 0.12 -8.30
CA GLN A 346 -29.00 0.45 -9.52
C GLN A 346 -27.70 -0.34 -9.64
N ASN A 347 -27.28 -0.61 -10.89
CA ASN A 347 -26.06 -1.34 -11.19
C ASN A 347 -24.91 -0.36 -11.39
N GLY A 348 -23.71 -0.69 -10.90
CA GLY A 348 -22.54 0.17 -11.05
C GLY A 348 -22.58 1.46 -10.21
N VAL A 349 -23.51 1.59 -9.27
CA VAL A 349 -23.57 2.71 -8.31
C VAL A 349 -23.05 2.23 -6.94
N PRO A 350 -22.08 2.93 -6.31
CA PRO A 350 -21.65 2.65 -4.95
C PRO A 350 -22.72 3.07 -3.95
N TYR A 351 -23.17 2.13 -3.12
CA TYR A 351 -24.08 2.37 -2.00
C TYR A 351 -23.37 2.24 -0.67
N ILE A 352 -23.81 3.01 0.31
CA ILE A 352 -23.23 3.05 1.65
C ILE A 352 -24.31 2.74 2.66
N ILE A 353 -24.04 1.78 3.54
CA ILE A 353 -24.91 1.36 4.63
C ILE A 353 -24.20 1.68 5.94
N LEU A 354 -24.67 2.73 6.62
CA LEU A 354 -24.15 3.16 7.92
C LEU A 354 -24.92 2.46 9.04
N THR A 355 -24.23 1.58 9.75
CA THR A 355 -24.85 0.73 10.78
C THR A 355 -24.47 1.23 12.17
N ASP A 356 -25.40 1.23 13.12
CA ASP A 356 -25.09 1.43 14.54
C ASP A 356 -25.81 0.39 15.41
N GLY A 357 -25.19 0.03 16.53
CA GLY A 357 -25.73 -0.95 17.46
C GLY A 357 -25.67 -2.39 16.92
N LYS A 358 -26.58 -3.24 17.39
CA LYS A 358 -26.72 -4.65 17.01
C LYS A 358 -27.95 -4.86 16.13
N THR A 359 -27.73 -5.18 14.85
CA THR A 359 -28.78 -5.63 13.93
C THR A 359 -28.97 -7.14 14.03
N THR A 360 -30.19 -7.62 13.76
CA THR A 360 -30.55 -9.04 13.78
C THR A 360 -31.07 -9.42 12.40
N GLU A 361 -30.28 -10.17 11.66
CA GLU A 361 -30.56 -10.55 10.28
C GLU A 361 -31.16 -11.96 10.23
N ASN A 362 -32.27 -12.12 9.49
CA ASN A 362 -32.97 -13.40 9.31
C ASN A 362 -32.85 -13.95 7.87
N SER A 363 -31.95 -13.37 7.06
CA SER A 363 -31.72 -13.73 5.67
C SER A 363 -30.24 -13.58 5.29
N THR A 364 -29.85 -14.19 4.17
CA THR A 364 -28.52 -13.98 3.58
C THR A 364 -28.41 -12.55 3.06
N LEU A 365 -27.29 -11.88 3.35
CA LEU A 365 -26.94 -10.60 2.73
C LEU A 365 -26.29 -10.90 1.36
N ASN A 366 -27.06 -10.72 0.29
CA ASN A 366 -26.60 -11.05 -1.06
C ASN A 366 -26.18 -9.80 -1.86
N ILE A 367 -24.92 -9.76 -2.30
CA ILE A 367 -24.35 -8.69 -3.11
C ILE A 367 -24.09 -9.23 -4.53
N GLY A 368 -24.99 -8.88 -5.45
CA GLY A 368 -24.89 -9.29 -6.86
C GLY A 368 -23.65 -8.73 -7.57
N SER A 369 -23.26 -9.33 -8.70
CA SER A 369 -22.01 -9.03 -9.42
C SER A 369 -21.85 -7.58 -9.89
N SER A 370 -22.95 -6.87 -10.14
CA SER A 370 -22.98 -5.47 -10.56
C SER A 370 -23.13 -4.49 -9.39
N LYS A 371 -23.16 -4.97 -8.14
CA LYS A 371 -23.39 -4.16 -6.95
C LYS A 371 -22.05 -3.76 -6.32
N MET A 372 -22.00 -2.52 -5.83
CA MET A 372 -20.89 -1.98 -5.07
C MET A 372 -21.42 -1.48 -3.73
N ILE A 373 -21.14 -2.21 -2.66
CA ILE A 373 -21.73 -1.95 -1.34
C ILE A 373 -20.62 -1.72 -0.33
N THR A 374 -20.72 -0.63 0.43
CA THR A 374 -19.94 -0.43 1.65
C THR A 374 -20.86 -0.58 2.85
N ILE A 375 -20.57 -1.51 3.74
CA ILE A 375 -21.23 -1.64 5.04
C ILE A 375 -20.23 -1.18 6.09
N THR A 376 -20.52 -0.08 6.76
CA THR A 376 -19.62 0.54 7.72
C THR A 376 -20.33 0.89 9.00
N SER A 377 -19.62 0.84 10.13
CA SER A 377 -20.15 1.41 11.37
C SER A 377 -20.27 2.91 11.23
N LEU A 378 -21.41 3.46 11.65
CA LEU A 378 -21.62 4.89 11.78
C LEU A 378 -20.57 5.53 12.71
N ARG A 379 -20.08 4.75 13.68
CA ARG A 379 -19.00 5.12 14.59
C ARG A 379 -17.80 4.24 14.30
N LYS A 380 -16.83 4.73 13.52
CA LYS A 380 -15.64 3.96 13.14
C LYS A 380 -14.92 3.31 14.33
N ASP A 381 -14.89 3.99 15.47
CA ASP A 381 -14.25 3.46 16.68
C ASP A 381 -15.07 2.47 17.49
N THR A 382 -16.37 2.35 17.22
CA THR A 382 -17.30 1.45 17.90
C THR A 382 -18.00 0.57 16.88
N PRO A 383 -17.53 -0.67 16.68
CA PRO A 383 -18.09 -1.52 15.65
C PRO A 383 -19.57 -1.80 15.86
N ALA A 384 -20.34 -1.71 14.77
CA ALA A 384 -21.71 -2.19 14.75
C ALA A 384 -21.73 -3.71 14.61
N ILE A 385 -22.63 -4.39 15.32
CA ILE A 385 -22.77 -5.84 15.27
C ILE A 385 -23.87 -6.19 14.27
N ILE A 386 -23.55 -7.03 13.29
CA ILE A 386 -24.49 -7.58 12.34
C ILE A 386 -24.62 -9.07 12.68
N TYR A 387 -25.71 -9.42 13.37
CA TYR A 387 -25.90 -10.74 13.95
C TYR A 387 -26.75 -11.63 13.03
N ASP A 388 -26.24 -12.80 12.68
CA ASP A 388 -26.97 -13.82 11.94
C ASP A 388 -27.86 -14.65 12.88
N ASN A 389 -29.17 -14.43 12.82
CA ASN A 389 -30.16 -15.07 13.68
C ASN A 389 -30.91 -16.23 13.00
N ARG A 390 -30.48 -16.65 11.81
CA ARG A 390 -31.17 -17.75 11.12
C ARG A 390 -30.92 -19.08 11.84
N PRO A 391 -31.92 -19.98 11.86
CA PRO A 391 -31.80 -21.28 12.51
C PRO A 391 -30.72 -22.14 11.86
N ASN A 392 -30.13 -23.02 12.66
CA ASN A 392 -29.07 -23.92 12.18
C ASN A 392 -29.64 -25.01 11.26
N PRO A 393 -28.93 -25.35 10.17
CA PRO A 393 -29.28 -26.51 9.37
C PRO A 393 -29.20 -27.79 10.23
N SER A 394 -30.25 -28.61 10.21
CA SER A 394 -30.28 -29.87 10.96
C SER A 394 -29.53 -30.97 10.24
N ASP A 395 -28.67 -31.71 10.95
CA ASP A 395 -27.96 -32.91 10.45
C ASP A 395 -28.80 -34.20 10.63
N SER A 396 -30.11 -34.08 10.90
CA SER A 396 -30.96 -35.19 11.35
C SER A 396 -31.38 -36.20 10.28
N SER A 397 -30.99 -36.04 9.01
CA SER A 397 -31.34 -36.99 7.94
C SER A 397 -30.49 -36.81 6.67
N PRO A 398 -30.02 -37.90 6.01
CA PRO A 398 -29.38 -37.83 4.70
C PRO A 398 -30.34 -37.33 3.61
N PRO A 399 -29.88 -36.57 2.61
CA PRO A 399 -28.52 -36.02 2.48
C PRO A 399 -28.25 -34.86 3.45
N PRO A 400 -26.98 -34.59 3.81
CA PRO A 400 -26.63 -33.46 4.67
C PRO A 400 -27.14 -32.12 4.08
N PRO A 401 -27.51 -31.14 4.92
CA PRO A 401 -28.02 -29.87 4.45
C PRO A 401 -26.96 -29.06 3.68
N PRO A 402 -27.38 -28.17 2.77
CA PRO A 402 -26.45 -27.29 2.05
C PRO A 402 -25.80 -26.26 3.01
N PRO A 403 -24.60 -25.76 2.68
CA PRO A 403 -23.97 -24.66 3.40
C PRO A 403 -24.87 -23.41 3.48
N ARG A 404 -24.90 -22.79 4.66
CA ARG A 404 -25.59 -21.53 4.95
C ARG A 404 -24.56 -20.41 5.09
N TYR A 405 -24.50 -19.54 4.09
CA TYR A 405 -23.64 -18.34 4.10
C TYR A 405 -24.40 -17.15 4.67
N PHE A 406 -23.76 -16.36 5.53
CA PHE A 406 -24.33 -15.11 6.04
C PHE A 406 -24.27 -14.00 4.99
N ILE A 407 -23.13 -13.85 4.34
CA ILE A 407 -22.95 -12.97 3.20
C ILE A 407 -22.58 -13.80 1.97
N THR A 408 -23.23 -13.53 0.84
CA THR A 408 -22.80 -14.05 -0.47
C THR A 408 -22.50 -12.87 -1.38
N THR A 409 -21.36 -12.88 -2.06
CA THR A 409 -21.01 -11.79 -2.97
C THR A 409 -20.34 -12.27 -4.26
N ALA A 410 -20.75 -11.67 -5.37
CA ALA A 410 -20.03 -11.68 -6.63
C ALA A 410 -19.61 -10.25 -7.06
N GLY A 411 -20.03 -9.24 -6.30
CA GLY A 411 -19.82 -7.81 -6.59
C GLY A 411 -18.64 -7.23 -5.83
N THR A 412 -18.70 -5.92 -5.57
CA THR A 412 -17.74 -5.21 -4.72
C THR A 412 -18.35 -5.00 -3.34
N LEU A 413 -17.69 -5.50 -2.30
CA LEU A 413 -18.11 -5.35 -0.90
C LEU A 413 -16.98 -4.77 -0.06
N THR A 414 -17.25 -3.69 0.67
CA THR A 414 -16.35 -3.17 1.70
C THR A 414 -17.01 -3.32 3.06
N LEU A 415 -16.29 -3.91 4.01
CA LEU A 415 -16.66 -3.99 5.43
C LEU A 415 -15.69 -3.13 6.22
N ASP A 416 -16.21 -2.07 6.86
CA ASP A 416 -15.41 -1.14 7.66
C ASP A 416 -15.96 -1.04 9.09
N SER A 417 -15.16 -1.49 10.05
CA SER A 417 -15.48 -1.43 11.47
C SER A 417 -16.84 -2.08 11.82
N VAL A 418 -17.15 -3.26 11.26
CA VAL A 418 -18.38 -4.02 11.61
C VAL A 418 -18.05 -5.42 12.14
N ILE A 419 -18.86 -5.95 13.05
CA ILE A 419 -18.71 -7.31 13.57
C ILE A 419 -19.77 -8.19 12.95
N LEU A 420 -19.35 -9.13 12.10
CA LEU A 420 -20.20 -10.22 11.62
C LEU A 420 -20.10 -11.38 12.59
N LYS A 421 -21.24 -11.85 13.12
CA LYS A 421 -21.23 -13.00 14.02
C LYS A 421 -22.53 -13.80 14.00
N ALA A 422 -22.46 -15.09 14.33
CA ALA A 422 -23.63 -15.95 14.52
C ALA A 422 -23.76 -16.50 15.96
N ASP A 423 -22.74 -16.37 16.82
CA ASP A 423 -22.67 -16.95 18.18
C ASP A 423 -22.94 -18.48 18.22
N ILE A 424 -22.45 -19.23 17.23
CA ILE A 424 -22.69 -20.67 17.13
C ILE A 424 -21.38 -21.44 17.29
N THR A 425 -21.18 -22.02 18.47
CA THR A 425 -19.92 -22.68 18.84
C THR A 425 -20.06 -24.19 19.06
N ASP A 426 -21.28 -24.74 19.03
CA ASP A 426 -21.51 -26.18 19.22
C ASP A 426 -21.26 -26.96 17.92
N THR A 427 -20.36 -27.94 17.97
CA THR A 427 -19.92 -28.72 16.80
C THR A 427 -20.74 -29.98 16.55
N HIS A 428 -21.39 -30.55 17.57
CA HIS A 428 -22.07 -31.86 17.46
C HIS A 428 -23.48 -31.85 18.05
N GLY A 429 -24.41 -32.56 17.39
CA GLY A 429 -25.80 -32.72 17.86
C GLY A 429 -26.84 -31.92 17.09
N VAL A 430 -28.07 -31.87 17.61
CA VAL A 430 -29.17 -31.08 17.04
C VAL A 430 -28.81 -29.59 17.17
N GLY A 431 -28.54 -28.92 16.04
CA GLY A 431 -28.07 -27.54 16.03
C GLY A 431 -26.57 -27.36 15.72
N SER A 432 -25.89 -28.39 15.20
CA SER A 432 -24.47 -28.31 14.77
C SER A 432 -24.18 -27.08 13.89
N ASN A 433 -23.07 -26.41 14.20
CA ASN A 433 -22.60 -25.23 13.47
C ASN A 433 -21.90 -25.56 12.14
N LYS A 434 -21.64 -26.83 11.82
CA LYS A 434 -20.80 -27.31 10.71
C LYS A 434 -21.15 -26.72 9.33
N TYR A 435 -22.39 -26.32 9.12
CA TYR A 435 -22.86 -25.76 7.85
C TYR A 435 -23.02 -24.24 7.88
N VAL A 436 -22.51 -23.55 8.91
CA VAL A 436 -22.68 -22.10 9.11
C VAL A 436 -21.42 -21.36 8.70
N TYR A 437 -21.55 -20.55 7.66
CA TYR A 437 -20.46 -19.81 7.04
C TYR A 437 -20.68 -18.31 7.15
N GLY A 438 -19.62 -17.55 7.40
CA GLY A 438 -19.66 -16.08 7.40
C GLY A 438 -19.84 -15.52 6.00
N ILE A 439 -18.79 -15.55 5.17
CA ILE A 439 -18.80 -14.96 3.83
C ILE A 439 -18.49 -16.01 2.77
N GLN A 440 -19.27 -16.02 1.68
CA GLN A 440 -18.88 -16.63 0.42
C GLN A 440 -18.63 -15.58 -0.64
N GLN A 441 -17.43 -15.55 -1.19
CA GLN A 441 -17.08 -14.79 -2.37
C GLN A 441 -16.97 -15.72 -3.58
N THR A 442 -17.68 -15.37 -4.65
CA THR A 442 -17.70 -16.13 -5.91
C THR A 442 -17.06 -15.39 -7.07
N SER A 443 -16.95 -14.06 -6.98
CA SER A 443 -16.30 -13.18 -7.95
C SER A 443 -16.06 -11.80 -7.32
N GLY A 444 -15.71 -10.80 -8.12
CA GLY A 444 -15.62 -9.40 -7.71
C GLY A 444 -14.53 -9.15 -6.66
N THR A 445 -14.77 -8.18 -5.78
CA THR A 445 -13.81 -7.78 -4.75
C THR A 445 -14.46 -7.67 -3.38
N VAL A 446 -13.74 -8.09 -2.34
CA VAL A 446 -14.12 -7.87 -0.95
C VAL A 446 -12.96 -7.19 -0.23
N THR A 447 -13.24 -6.11 0.49
CA THR A 447 -12.25 -5.40 1.31
C THR A 447 -12.71 -5.35 2.76
N VAL A 448 -11.84 -5.75 3.68
CA VAL A 448 -12.06 -5.69 5.13
C VAL A 448 -11.08 -4.68 5.72
N THR A 449 -11.61 -3.70 6.45
CA THR A 449 -10.84 -2.62 7.07
C THR A 449 -11.44 -2.18 8.41
N GLY A 450 -10.75 -1.27 9.10
CA GLY A 450 -11.11 -0.78 10.41
C GLY A 450 -11.15 -1.90 11.47
N LYS A 451 -11.99 -1.71 12.49
CA LYS A 451 -12.17 -2.68 13.59
C LYS A 451 -13.14 -3.82 13.22
N THR A 452 -13.16 -4.23 11.94
CA THR A 452 -14.06 -5.29 11.48
C THR A 452 -13.69 -6.63 12.10
N GLU A 453 -14.66 -7.42 12.55
CA GLU A 453 -14.45 -8.81 12.99
C GLU A 453 -15.39 -9.77 12.28
N ILE A 454 -14.88 -10.92 11.83
CA ILE A 454 -15.67 -12.05 11.32
C ILE A 454 -15.46 -13.21 12.29
N LYS A 455 -16.46 -13.49 13.13
CA LYS A 455 -16.28 -14.37 14.28
C LYS A 455 -17.45 -15.28 14.61
N ASN A 456 -17.17 -16.33 15.38
CA ASN A 456 -18.16 -17.27 15.90
C ASN A 456 -18.98 -17.94 14.79
N PHE A 457 -18.35 -18.22 13.64
CA PHE A 457 -18.87 -19.12 12.59
C PHE A 457 -18.14 -20.47 12.68
N ALA A 458 -18.66 -21.50 12.00
CA ALA A 458 -17.86 -22.70 11.77
C ALA A 458 -16.77 -22.43 10.74
N HIS A 459 -17.17 -21.74 9.67
CA HIS A 459 -16.33 -21.37 8.55
C HIS A 459 -16.42 -19.84 8.35
N ALA A 460 -15.35 -19.09 8.53
CA ALA A 460 -15.44 -17.63 8.49
C ALA A 460 -15.62 -17.13 7.06
N VAL A 461 -14.70 -17.50 6.17
CA VAL A 461 -14.66 -17.00 4.78
C VAL A 461 -14.35 -18.12 3.81
N GLU A 462 -15.16 -18.23 2.76
CA GLU A 462 -14.92 -19.09 1.60
C GLU A 462 -14.77 -18.23 0.32
N ILE A 463 -13.64 -18.35 -0.37
CA ILE A 463 -13.32 -17.63 -1.59
C ILE A 463 -13.24 -18.64 -2.72
N THR A 464 -14.22 -18.63 -3.62
CA THR A 464 -14.29 -19.51 -4.80
C THR A 464 -13.96 -18.77 -6.11
N GLY A 465 -13.84 -17.45 -6.05
CA GLY A 465 -13.43 -16.59 -7.15
C GLY A 465 -13.34 -15.12 -6.70
N GLY A 466 -12.72 -14.27 -7.52
CA GLY A 466 -12.49 -12.86 -7.18
C GLY A 466 -11.30 -12.66 -6.23
N THR A 467 -11.20 -11.45 -5.68
CA THR A 467 -10.14 -11.06 -4.73
C THR A 467 -10.75 -10.62 -3.39
N PHE A 468 -10.29 -11.23 -2.30
CA PHE A 468 -10.60 -10.82 -0.93
C PHE A 468 -9.36 -10.16 -0.34
N THR A 469 -9.47 -8.95 0.18
CA THR A 469 -8.36 -8.19 0.75
C THR A 469 -8.68 -7.82 2.20
N MET A 470 -7.76 -8.14 3.11
CA MET A 470 -7.74 -7.61 4.47
C MET A 470 -6.66 -6.54 4.57
N GLU A 471 -7.09 -5.29 4.76
CA GLU A 471 -6.21 -4.17 5.11
C GLU A 471 -6.07 -4.04 6.62
N GLU A 472 -7.16 -4.27 7.36
CA GLU A 472 -7.21 -4.30 8.83
C GLU A 472 -8.25 -5.34 9.31
N GLY A 473 -8.67 -5.26 10.57
CA GLY A 473 -9.71 -6.11 11.16
C GLY A 473 -9.22 -7.50 11.56
N SER A 474 -10.16 -8.39 11.89
CA SER A 474 -9.84 -9.75 12.29
C SER A 474 -10.82 -10.82 11.79
N ILE A 475 -10.29 -12.00 11.48
CA ILE A 475 -11.06 -13.23 11.30
C ILE A 475 -10.71 -14.12 12.50
N CYS A 476 -11.63 -14.27 13.45
CA CYS A 476 -11.29 -14.86 14.73
C CYS A 476 -12.35 -15.71 15.41
N ASN A 477 -11.92 -16.61 16.30
CA ASN A 477 -12.79 -17.43 17.13
C ASN A 477 -13.82 -18.23 16.30
N ASN A 478 -13.41 -18.66 15.10
CA ASN A 478 -14.21 -19.57 14.30
C ASN A 478 -13.82 -21.00 14.66
N TYR A 479 -14.81 -21.91 14.69
CA TYR A 479 -14.57 -23.27 15.15
C TYR A 479 -15.42 -24.31 14.44
N VAL A 480 -14.78 -25.34 13.91
CA VAL A 480 -15.45 -26.50 13.32
C VAL A 480 -14.72 -27.81 13.64
N ASP A 481 -15.47 -28.84 14.04
CA ASP A 481 -14.94 -30.21 14.09
C ASP A 481 -15.03 -30.88 12.71
N GLY A 482 -14.16 -30.41 11.81
CA GLY A 482 -13.95 -30.90 10.45
C GLY A 482 -13.54 -29.77 9.52
N GLY A 483 -13.19 -30.06 8.27
CA GLY A 483 -13.03 -29.03 7.23
C GLY A 483 -11.93 -27.98 7.52
N ASN A 484 -12.22 -26.70 7.24
CA ASN A 484 -11.32 -25.54 7.41
C ASN A 484 -12.08 -24.44 8.18
N SER A 485 -11.51 -23.74 9.16
CA SER A 485 -12.32 -22.79 9.96
C SER A 485 -12.19 -21.31 9.56
N GLY A 486 -10.97 -20.79 9.42
CA GLY A 486 -10.74 -19.37 9.10
C GLY A 486 -11.09 -19.04 7.65
N VAL A 487 -10.09 -19.04 6.77
CA VAL A 487 -10.24 -18.68 5.35
C VAL A 487 -9.99 -19.90 4.48
N ALA A 488 -10.97 -20.30 3.68
CA ALA A 488 -10.82 -21.32 2.66
C ALA A 488 -10.78 -20.69 1.26
N ILE A 489 -9.72 -20.96 0.51
CA ILE A 489 -9.49 -20.47 -0.86
C ILE A 489 -9.58 -21.65 -1.81
N LYS A 490 -10.50 -21.56 -2.76
CA LYS A 490 -10.86 -22.59 -3.73
C LYS A 490 -10.81 -22.03 -5.15
N SER A 491 -10.72 -22.92 -6.13
CA SER A 491 -10.78 -22.58 -7.56
C SER A 491 -9.80 -21.42 -7.89
N ASN A 492 -10.27 -20.35 -8.54
CA ASN A 492 -9.46 -19.18 -8.91
C ASN A 492 -9.50 -18.04 -7.87
N GLY A 493 -9.88 -18.33 -6.62
CA GLY A 493 -9.93 -17.36 -5.53
C GLY A 493 -8.56 -16.78 -5.20
N THR A 494 -8.52 -15.48 -4.91
CA THR A 494 -7.32 -14.80 -4.40
C THR A 494 -7.62 -14.17 -3.05
N PHE A 495 -6.77 -14.45 -2.06
CA PHE A 495 -6.78 -13.77 -0.77
C PHE A 495 -5.52 -12.95 -0.60
N ILE A 496 -5.66 -11.71 -0.10
CA ILE A 496 -4.57 -10.78 0.17
C ILE A 496 -4.67 -10.31 1.62
N LEU A 497 -3.60 -10.53 2.39
CA LEU A 497 -3.45 -10.03 3.76
C LEU A 497 -2.37 -8.96 3.78
N ASN A 498 -2.78 -7.69 3.83
CA ASN A 498 -1.89 -6.54 3.96
C ASN A 498 -1.75 -6.11 5.44
N GLY A 499 -2.83 -6.26 6.21
CA GLY A 499 -2.87 -5.98 7.65
C GLY A 499 -4.05 -6.69 8.32
N GLY A 500 -4.24 -6.44 9.62
CA GLY A 500 -5.21 -7.18 10.44
C GLY A 500 -4.71 -8.55 10.91
N SER A 501 -5.61 -9.37 11.45
CA SER A 501 -5.25 -10.66 12.06
C SER A 501 -6.19 -11.81 11.71
N ILE A 502 -5.66 -13.00 11.44
CA ILE A 502 -6.42 -14.26 11.41
C ILE A 502 -6.04 -15.05 12.65
N LYS A 503 -6.93 -15.10 13.65
CA LYS A 503 -6.53 -15.57 14.97
C LYS A 503 -7.52 -16.42 15.73
N ASP A 504 -6.99 -17.31 16.57
CA ASP A 504 -7.78 -18.14 17.48
C ASP A 504 -8.88 -18.95 16.77
N ASN A 505 -8.67 -19.29 15.50
CA ASN A 505 -9.55 -20.19 14.78
C ASN A 505 -9.14 -21.62 15.10
N LYS A 506 -10.12 -22.52 15.20
CA LYS A 506 -9.88 -23.92 15.55
C LYS A 506 -10.56 -24.86 14.57
N ALA A 507 -9.84 -25.90 14.14
CA ALA A 507 -10.38 -26.90 13.24
C ALA A 507 -9.76 -28.27 13.46
N THR A 508 -10.37 -29.33 12.94
CA THR A 508 -9.66 -30.62 12.83
C THR A 508 -8.44 -30.50 11.92
N ASN A 509 -8.56 -29.72 10.84
CA ASN A 509 -7.48 -29.42 9.92
C ASN A 509 -7.60 -27.96 9.44
N HIS A 510 -6.49 -27.33 9.06
CA HIS A 510 -6.47 -26.06 8.31
C HIS A 510 -7.24 -24.93 9.01
N ALA A 511 -6.78 -24.58 10.21
CA ALA A 511 -7.53 -23.70 11.10
C ALA A 511 -7.50 -22.22 10.67
N GLY A 512 -6.34 -21.70 10.27
CA GLY A 512 -6.17 -20.35 9.74
C GLY A 512 -6.56 -20.23 8.27
N VAL A 513 -5.57 -20.19 7.37
CA VAL A 513 -5.76 -20.04 5.91
C VAL A 513 -5.54 -21.37 5.20
N SER A 514 -6.49 -21.80 4.38
CA SER A 514 -6.42 -23.06 3.64
C SER A 514 -6.60 -22.86 2.14
N LEU A 515 -5.64 -23.30 1.34
CA LEU A 515 -5.73 -23.41 -0.11
C LEU A 515 -6.03 -24.87 -0.45
N THR A 516 -7.19 -25.13 -1.07
CA THR A 516 -7.64 -26.51 -1.38
C THR A 516 -7.74 -26.79 -2.87
N ASP A 517 -7.25 -25.89 -3.73
CA ASP A 517 -7.25 -26.03 -5.19
C ASP A 517 -5.90 -25.56 -5.76
N ASN A 518 -5.49 -26.10 -6.90
CA ASN A 518 -4.24 -25.78 -7.57
C ASN A 518 -4.16 -24.33 -8.09
N ASN A 519 -5.29 -23.68 -8.35
CA ASN A 519 -5.33 -22.29 -8.84
C ASN A 519 -5.54 -21.25 -7.73
N ALA A 520 -5.73 -21.68 -6.49
CA ALA A 520 -5.91 -20.79 -5.34
C ALA A 520 -4.64 -19.97 -5.10
N LYS A 521 -4.81 -18.69 -4.74
CA LYS A 521 -3.70 -17.78 -4.47
C LYS A 521 -3.86 -17.10 -3.12
N PHE A 522 -2.81 -17.12 -2.32
CA PHE A 522 -2.73 -16.34 -1.10
C PHE A 522 -1.49 -15.45 -1.14
N ARG A 523 -1.65 -14.15 -0.86
CA ARG A 523 -0.54 -13.21 -0.74
C ARG A 523 -0.57 -12.51 0.61
N MET A 524 0.55 -12.55 1.34
CA MET A 524 0.71 -11.92 2.65
C MET A 524 1.85 -10.90 2.57
N THR A 525 1.52 -9.62 2.70
CA THR A 525 2.51 -8.52 2.70
C THR A 525 2.68 -7.89 4.09
N GLY A 526 1.71 -8.12 4.98
CA GLY A 526 1.72 -7.71 6.38
C GLY A 526 0.68 -8.50 7.17
N GLY A 527 0.24 -7.95 8.31
CA GLY A 527 -0.73 -8.60 9.20
C GLY A 527 -0.18 -9.78 10.00
N GLU A 528 -1.08 -10.45 10.71
CA GLU A 528 -0.76 -11.52 11.66
C GLU A 528 -1.64 -12.77 11.43
N ILE A 529 -1.05 -13.96 11.49
CA ILE A 529 -1.78 -15.24 11.58
C ILE A 529 -1.36 -15.90 12.89
N SER A 530 -2.23 -15.91 13.91
CA SER A 530 -1.82 -16.35 15.24
C SER A 530 -2.83 -17.11 16.08
N GLY A 531 -2.37 -17.95 17.00
CA GLY A 531 -3.25 -18.69 17.91
C GLY A 531 -4.15 -19.73 17.23
N ASN A 532 -4.00 -19.97 15.92
CA ASN A 532 -4.88 -20.89 15.20
C ASN A 532 -4.48 -22.33 15.50
N ARG A 533 -5.46 -23.18 15.83
CA ARG A 533 -5.23 -24.53 16.34
C ARG A 533 -5.89 -25.60 15.44
N ALA A 534 -5.05 -26.41 14.81
CA ALA A 534 -5.47 -27.57 14.05
C ALA A 534 -5.23 -28.87 14.84
N TYR A 535 -6.16 -29.82 14.79
CA TYR A 535 -5.95 -31.12 15.43
C TYR A 535 -4.84 -31.93 14.73
N CYS A 536 -4.78 -31.93 13.40
CA CYS A 536 -3.74 -32.66 12.64
C CYS A 536 -2.77 -31.77 11.88
N PHE A 537 -3.28 -30.97 10.93
CA PHE A 537 -2.46 -30.30 9.90
C PHE A 537 -2.79 -28.82 9.76
N GLY A 538 -1.76 -27.98 9.66
CA GLY A 538 -1.89 -26.59 9.24
C GLY A 538 -2.64 -25.71 10.24
N GLY A 539 -1.98 -25.34 11.34
CA GLY A 539 -2.53 -24.40 12.31
C GLY A 539 -2.74 -23.02 11.67
N GLY A 540 -1.65 -22.41 11.19
CA GLY A 540 -1.65 -21.11 10.53
C GLY A 540 -2.08 -21.16 9.07
N ILE A 541 -1.26 -21.76 8.20
CA ILE A 541 -1.50 -21.86 6.75
C ILE A 541 -1.44 -23.32 6.30
N SER A 542 -2.33 -23.71 5.40
CA SER A 542 -2.33 -25.02 4.74
C SER A 542 -2.43 -24.87 3.23
N ALA A 543 -1.45 -25.40 2.49
CA ALA A 543 -1.39 -25.34 1.02
C ALA A 543 -1.49 -26.73 0.38
N HIS A 544 -2.71 -27.20 0.11
CA HIS A 544 -2.99 -28.47 -0.60
C HIS A 544 -2.97 -28.33 -2.12
N GLY A 545 -2.04 -27.53 -2.62
CA GLY A 545 -2.03 -26.95 -3.96
C GLY A 545 -1.86 -25.43 -3.88
N GLY A 546 -2.06 -24.76 -5.00
CA GLY A 546 -2.07 -23.30 -5.08
C GLY A 546 -0.69 -22.67 -4.90
N THR A 547 -0.68 -21.34 -4.85
CA THR A 547 0.52 -20.54 -4.59
C THR A 547 0.30 -19.62 -3.39
N VAL A 548 1.25 -19.64 -2.47
CA VAL A 548 1.31 -18.73 -1.33
C VAL A 548 2.56 -17.85 -1.46
N ASP A 549 2.37 -16.54 -1.55
CA ASP A 549 3.46 -15.56 -1.64
C ASP A 549 3.50 -14.72 -0.35
N ILE A 550 4.59 -14.84 0.41
CA ILE A 550 4.78 -14.14 1.69
C ILE A 550 5.99 -13.22 1.55
N SER A 551 5.77 -11.92 1.72
CA SER A 551 6.82 -10.90 1.69
C SER A 551 6.90 -10.08 2.98
N GLY A 552 5.97 -10.26 3.92
CA GLY A 552 5.94 -9.58 5.21
C GLY A 552 4.89 -10.17 6.15
N GLY A 553 4.72 -9.55 7.32
CA GLY A 553 3.82 -10.00 8.39
C GLY A 553 4.39 -11.12 9.26
N THR A 554 3.57 -11.60 10.20
CA THR A 554 3.97 -12.58 11.23
C THR A 554 3.01 -13.77 11.28
N ILE A 555 3.56 -14.99 11.35
CA ILE A 555 2.82 -16.24 11.57
C ILE A 555 3.31 -16.82 12.89
N ASN A 556 2.53 -16.66 13.97
CA ASN A 556 3.01 -17.01 15.31
C ASN A 556 2.02 -17.78 16.18
N ASN A 557 2.50 -18.51 17.19
CA ASN A 557 1.65 -19.17 18.18
C ASN A 557 0.55 -20.05 17.56
N ASN A 558 0.77 -20.60 16.36
CA ASN A 558 -0.18 -21.52 15.75
C ASN A 558 0.19 -22.96 16.14
N HIS A 559 -0.83 -23.78 16.32
CA HIS A 559 -0.72 -25.12 16.88
C HIS A 559 -1.22 -26.17 15.88
N ALA A 560 -0.51 -27.29 15.81
CA ALA A 560 -0.92 -28.48 15.08
C ALA A 560 -0.52 -29.76 15.83
N ALA A 561 -0.92 -30.93 15.30
CA ALA A 561 -0.48 -32.24 15.81
C ALA A 561 -0.90 -32.56 17.26
N GLU A 562 -2.17 -32.32 17.62
CA GLU A 562 -2.78 -32.85 18.84
C GLU A 562 -3.02 -34.38 18.72
N GLY A 563 -3.32 -34.88 17.52
CA GLY A 563 -3.40 -36.32 17.24
C GLY A 563 -3.63 -36.66 15.77
N PRO A 564 -3.45 -37.92 15.35
CA PRO A 564 -3.83 -38.35 14.00
C PRO A 564 -5.35 -38.46 13.85
N TYR A 565 -5.89 -37.99 12.71
CA TYR A 565 -7.30 -38.16 12.35
C TYR A 565 -7.65 -39.65 12.18
N TYR A 566 -8.74 -40.12 12.81
CA TYR A 566 -9.44 -41.36 12.45
C TYR A 566 -8.65 -42.70 12.46
N GLN A 567 -7.67 -42.89 13.36
CA GLN A 567 -7.29 -44.26 13.77
C GLN A 567 -6.32 -44.24 14.95
N SER A 568 -6.74 -44.84 16.06
CA SER A 568 -5.89 -45.15 17.23
C SER A 568 -4.72 -46.10 16.91
N SER A 569 -4.61 -46.59 15.67
CA SER A 569 -3.55 -47.46 15.16
C SER A 569 -2.73 -46.86 14.00
N SER A 570 -3.07 -45.65 13.52
CA SER A 570 -2.41 -45.00 12.38
C SER A 570 -1.20 -44.20 12.83
N THR A 571 -0.02 -44.53 12.30
CA THR A 571 1.24 -43.82 12.60
C THR A 571 1.61 -42.87 11.44
N VAL A 572 0.76 -41.89 11.16
CA VAL A 572 1.03 -40.85 10.14
C VAL A 572 1.77 -39.65 10.75
N ASP A 573 2.70 -39.06 9.98
CA ASP A 573 3.33 -37.79 10.36
C ASP A 573 2.28 -36.66 10.29
N VAL A 574 2.19 -35.83 11.33
CA VAL A 574 1.23 -34.71 11.47
C VAL A 574 1.96 -33.45 11.93
N GLY A 575 1.43 -32.26 11.62
CA GLY A 575 2.00 -30.99 12.09
C GLY A 575 1.87 -29.83 11.10
N GLY A 576 2.90 -29.01 10.98
CA GLY A 576 2.79 -27.71 10.30
C GLY A 576 2.00 -26.72 11.15
N GLY A 577 2.49 -26.45 12.38
CA GLY A 577 1.88 -25.49 13.30
C GLY A 577 1.73 -24.13 12.62
N GLY A 578 2.84 -23.59 12.11
CA GLY A 578 2.85 -22.41 11.26
C GLY A 578 2.27 -22.70 9.86
N ILE A 579 2.98 -23.50 9.06
CA ILE A 579 2.64 -23.77 7.66
C ILE A 579 2.70 -25.29 7.37
N TYR A 580 1.65 -25.81 6.76
CA TYR A 580 1.60 -27.14 6.16
C TYR A 580 1.48 -27.04 4.63
N ILE A 581 2.29 -27.79 3.90
CA ILE A 581 2.34 -27.78 2.44
C ILE A 581 2.16 -29.21 1.93
N ASN A 582 1.12 -29.45 1.15
CA ASN A 582 0.83 -30.73 0.51
C ASN A 582 0.63 -30.52 -1.00
N GLY A 583 1.71 -30.62 -1.77
CA GLY A 583 1.69 -30.39 -3.22
C GLY A 583 1.62 -28.92 -3.68
N GLY A 584 1.35 -27.96 -2.77
CA GLY A 584 1.39 -26.52 -3.06
C GLY A 584 2.79 -25.93 -3.18
N THR A 585 2.87 -24.66 -3.59
CA THR A 585 4.12 -23.88 -3.60
C THR A 585 3.99 -22.67 -2.68
N VAL A 586 4.95 -22.50 -1.77
CA VAL A 586 5.06 -21.35 -0.88
C VAL A 586 6.37 -20.62 -1.17
N ASN A 587 6.28 -19.34 -1.55
CA ASN A 587 7.41 -18.45 -1.78
C ASN A 587 7.53 -17.48 -0.59
N PHE A 588 8.60 -17.64 0.19
CA PHE A 588 8.86 -16.87 1.40
C PHE A 588 10.05 -15.93 1.18
N THR A 589 9.74 -14.67 0.90
CA THR A 589 10.70 -13.62 0.54
C THR A 589 10.94 -12.62 1.66
N GLY A 590 10.06 -12.60 2.68
CA GLY A 590 10.12 -11.72 3.85
C GLY A 590 9.06 -12.12 4.88
N GLY A 591 9.05 -11.46 6.04
CA GLY A 591 8.18 -11.80 7.18
C GLY A 591 8.81 -12.76 8.19
N THR A 592 8.02 -13.16 9.19
CA THR A 592 8.49 -13.98 10.32
C THR A 592 7.52 -15.13 10.59
N ILE A 593 8.03 -16.36 10.69
CA ILE A 593 7.34 -17.53 11.24
C ILE A 593 7.96 -17.77 12.61
N GLU A 594 7.22 -17.53 13.69
CA GLU A 594 7.80 -17.61 15.04
C GLU A 594 6.93 -18.30 16.08
N GLU A 595 7.56 -18.96 17.07
CA GLU A 595 6.85 -19.52 18.23
C GLU A 595 5.61 -20.36 17.84
N ASN A 596 5.69 -21.13 16.76
CA ASN A 596 4.64 -22.07 16.39
C ASN A 596 4.91 -23.43 17.04
N TYR A 597 3.84 -24.18 17.30
CA TYR A 597 3.86 -25.33 18.19
C TYR A 597 3.37 -26.63 17.54
N ILE A 598 3.85 -27.76 18.07
CA ILE A 598 3.30 -29.09 17.85
C ILE A 598 2.85 -29.72 19.18
N ASP A 599 1.56 -30.03 19.31
CA ASP A 599 0.83 -30.32 20.56
C ASP A 599 1.02 -31.76 21.12
N GLY A 600 1.89 -32.58 20.53
CA GLY A 600 2.38 -33.82 21.14
C GLY A 600 2.01 -35.15 20.50
N ALA A 601 1.41 -35.20 19.30
CA ALA A 601 1.17 -36.46 18.60
C ALA A 601 2.45 -37.29 18.37
N LYS A 602 2.32 -38.63 18.35
CA LYS A 602 3.46 -39.57 18.31
C LYS A 602 4.47 -39.39 17.16
N LYS A 603 4.04 -38.76 16.07
CA LYS A 603 4.85 -38.46 14.87
C LYS A 603 4.67 -37.00 14.47
N ASN A 604 4.85 -36.10 15.42
CA ASN A 604 4.73 -34.67 15.19
C ASN A 604 5.94 -34.10 14.43
N CYS A 605 5.66 -33.23 13.46
CA CYS A 605 6.63 -32.78 12.48
C CYS A 605 6.42 -31.30 12.12
N GLY A 606 7.51 -30.53 12.02
CA GLY A 606 7.44 -29.19 11.42
C GLY A 606 6.61 -28.20 12.23
N ALA A 607 7.10 -27.75 13.40
CA ALA A 607 6.38 -26.75 14.18
C ALA A 607 6.27 -25.43 13.41
N GLY A 608 7.36 -25.00 12.75
CA GLY A 608 7.31 -23.92 11.77
C GLY A 608 6.66 -24.35 10.46
N VAL A 609 7.29 -25.27 9.73
CA VAL A 609 6.88 -25.67 8.37
C VAL A 609 6.94 -27.19 8.19
N PHE A 610 5.88 -27.79 7.63
CA PHE A 610 5.85 -29.19 7.21
C PHE A 610 5.52 -29.29 5.71
N ILE A 611 6.42 -29.89 4.93
CA ILE A 611 6.32 -30.13 3.48
C ILE A 611 6.10 -31.62 3.15
N GLU A 612 5.03 -31.92 2.43
CA GLU A 612 4.74 -33.22 1.81
C GLU A 612 4.02 -33.12 0.45
N GLY A 613 3.61 -34.27 -0.10
CA GLY A 613 2.83 -34.33 -1.35
C GLY A 613 3.54 -33.83 -2.62
N GLY A 614 4.87 -33.72 -2.61
CA GLY A 614 5.64 -33.06 -3.67
C GLY A 614 5.66 -31.54 -3.56
N GLY A 615 5.22 -30.98 -2.42
CA GLY A 615 5.18 -29.54 -2.17
C GLY A 615 6.55 -28.87 -2.17
N LYS A 616 6.53 -27.54 -2.34
CA LYS A 616 7.73 -26.70 -2.44
C LYS A 616 7.68 -25.53 -1.48
N PHE A 617 8.76 -25.33 -0.74
CA PHE A 617 8.98 -24.13 0.06
C PHE A 617 10.26 -23.43 -0.41
N ASN A 618 10.09 -22.26 -1.02
CA ASN A 618 11.18 -21.46 -1.58
C ASN A 618 11.43 -20.26 -0.66
N MET A 619 12.52 -20.28 0.10
CA MET A 619 12.91 -19.24 1.04
C MET A 619 14.06 -18.41 0.45
N SER A 620 13.83 -17.13 0.19
CA SER A 620 14.87 -16.18 -0.25
C SER A 620 15.09 -15.03 0.74
N GLY A 621 14.23 -14.91 1.74
CA GLY A 621 14.34 -13.94 2.83
C GLY A 621 13.51 -14.35 4.04
N GLY A 622 13.26 -13.41 4.95
CA GLY A 622 12.48 -13.64 6.18
C GLY A 622 13.17 -14.50 7.23
N THR A 623 12.46 -14.79 8.32
CA THR A 623 12.96 -15.55 9.48
C THR A 623 11.99 -16.65 9.93
N ILE A 624 12.53 -17.82 10.28
CA ILE A 624 11.81 -18.90 10.98
C ILE A 624 12.48 -19.11 12.34
N THR A 625 11.79 -18.83 13.44
CA THR A 625 12.43 -18.81 14.76
C THR A 625 11.58 -19.25 15.94
N GLY A 626 12.17 -19.83 16.98
CA GLY A 626 11.45 -20.18 18.21
C GLY A 626 10.37 -21.27 18.05
N CYS A 627 10.22 -21.86 16.86
CA CYS A 627 9.26 -22.93 16.64
C CYS A 627 9.70 -24.20 17.37
N LYS A 628 8.76 -24.82 18.09
CA LYS A 628 9.10 -25.87 19.07
C LYS A 628 7.96 -26.85 19.33
N THR A 629 8.30 -27.96 19.99
CA THR A 629 7.30 -28.83 20.60
C THR A 629 6.57 -28.08 21.72
N ASP A 630 5.25 -28.24 21.80
CA ASP A 630 4.45 -27.64 22.89
C ASP A 630 4.99 -28.14 24.25
N PRO A 631 5.47 -27.25 25.14
CA PRO A 631 5.97 -27.64 26.45
C PRO A 631 4.90 -28.27 27.35
N ASP A 632 3.62 -27.96 27.10
CA ASP A 632 2.49 -28.44 27.89
C ASP A 632 1.85 -29.71 27.29
N ALA A 633 2.40 -30.23 26.19
CA ALA A 633 1.92 -31.44 25.54
C ALA A 633 1.91 -32.65 26.51
N HIS A 634 0.79 -33.37 26.55
CA HIS A 634 0.68 -34.62 27.29
C HIS A 634 1.34 -35.75 26.48
N ASN A 635 2.57 -36.12 26.84
CA ASN A 635 3.38 -37.19 26.24
C ASN A 635 3.94 -36.93 24.83
N PRO A 636 4.80 -35.91 24.62
CA PRO A 636 5.41 -35.68 23.32
C PRO A 636 6.38 -36.81 22.94
N GLU A 637 6.04 -37.62 21.94
CA GLU A 637 6.99 -38.60 21.34
C GLU A 637 7.73 -37.98 20.14
N SER A 638 8.90 -38.53 19.81
CA SER A 638 9.80 -38.20 18.67
C SER A 638 9.38 -37.06 17.72
N SER A 639 9.80 -35.85 18.05
CA SER A 639 9.60 -34.66 17.22
C SER A 639 10.69 -34.49 16.15
N LYS A 640 10.35 -33.93 14.99
CA LYS A 640 11.28 -33.72 13.87
C LYS A 640 11.08 -32.37 13.21
N GLY A 641 12.18 -31.67 12.89
CA GLY A 641 12.15 -30.44 12.11
C GLY A 641 11.47 -29.29 12.86
N GLY A 642 12.09 -28.76 13.93
CA GLY A 642 11.47 -27.71 14.75
C GLY A 642 11.12 -26.48 13.91
N GLY A 643 12.07 -26.05 13.08
CA GLY A 643 11.82 -25.05 12.05
C GLY A 643 11.10 -25.64 10.83
N VAL A 644 11.74 -26.56 10.12
CA VAL A 644 11.26 -27.11 8.84
C VAL A 644 11.39 -28.63 8.79
N PHE A 645 10.33 -29.32 8.40
CA PHE A 645 10.31 -30.76 8.13
C PHE A 645 9.91 -31.05 6.68
N VAL A 646 10.73 -31.83 5.97
CA VAL A 646 10.53 -32.18 4.56
C VAL A 646 10.36 -33.70 4.44
N LYS A 647 9.12 -34.16 4.19
CA LYS A 647 8.77 -35.57 4.06
C LYS A 647 8.85 -36.07 2.62
N HIS A 648 8.11 -35.41 1.74
CA HIS A 648 8.05 -35.66 0.31
C HIS A 648 7.87 -34.33 -0.40
N GLY A 649 8.96 -33.71 -0.81
CA GLY A 649 8.95 -32.35 -1.33
C GLY A 649 10.33 -31.72 -1.34
N THR A 650 10.38 -30.42 -1.59
CA THR A 650 11.64 -29.66 -1.69
C THR A 650 11.59 -28.42 -0.80
N PHE A 651 12.63 -28.25 0.00
CA PHE A 651 12.95 -26.98 0.65
C PHE A 651 14.17 -26.36 -0.02
N THR A 652 14.01 -25.15 -0.57
CA THR A 652 15.08 -24.39 -1.20
C THR A 652 15.30 -23.09 -0.42
N MET A 653 16.52 -22.85 0.06
CA MET A 653 16.91 -21.67 0.82
C MET A 653 18.06 -20.94 0.12
N SER A 654 17.81 -19.72 -0.35
CA SER A 654 18.80 -18.84 -1.00
C SER A 654 19.14 -17.60 -0.17
N GLY A 655 18.37 -17.34 0.89
CA GLY A 655 18.53 -16.23 1.82
C GLY A 655 17.64 -16.42 3.04
N GLY A 656 17.58 -15.40 3.92
CA GLY A 656 16.82 -15.46 5.16
C GLY A 656 17.49 -16.26 6.28
N LYS A 657 16.75 -16.53 7.36
CA LYS A 657 17.28 -17.17 8.58
C LYS A 657 16.35 -18.26 9.13
N VAL A 658 16.88 -19.45 9.42
CA VAL A 658 16.22 -20.49 10.22
C VAL A 658 16.97 -20.59 11.54
N SER A 659 16.42 -20.04 12.62
CA SER A 659 17.18 -19.92 13.87
C SER A 659 16.44 -20.07 15.18
N GLY A 660 17.09 -20.59 16.21
CA GLY A 660 16.49 -20.70 17.54
C GLY A 660 15.33 -21.69 17.61
N ASN A 661 15.13 -22.52 16.58
CA ASN A 661 14.10 -23.54 16.58
C ASN A 661 14.56 -24.74 17.38
N THR A 662 13.63 -25.36 18.10
CA THR A 662 13.96 -26.43 19.05
C THR A 662 13.09 -27.64 18.81
N VAL A 663 13.72 -28.81 18.81
CA VAL A 663 13.03 -30.09 18.87
C VAL A 663 13.40 -30.74 20.18
N THR A 664 12.41 -30.99 21.01
CA THR A 664 12.58 -31.69 22.28
C THR A 664 11.86 -33.02 22.19
N ALA A 665 12.57 -34.12 22.43
CA ALA A 665 11.94 -35.41 22.65
C ALA A 665 11.89 -35.71 24.15
N ARG A 666 10.80 -36.32 24.62
CA ARG A 666 10.65 -36.79 25.99
C ARG A 666 10.40 -38.29 25.97
N GLU A 667 11.19 -39.05 26.73
CA GLU A 667 10.98 -40.50 26.83
C GLU A 667 9.78 -40.77 27.76
N VAL A 668 8.64 -41.18 27.17
CA VAL A 668 7.41 -41.51 27.92
C VAL A 668 7.20 -43.04 28.00
N THR A 669 7.86 -43.81 27.12
CA THR A 669 7.78 -45.27 27.09
C THR A 669 9.14 -45.83 26.68
N PRO A 670 9.67 -46.90 27.33
CA PRO A 670 10.92 -47.53 26.93
C PRO A 670 10.87 -47.92 25.44
N GLY A 671 11.70 -47.28 24.62
CA GLY A 671 11.67 -47.41 23.17
C GLY A 671 12.57 -46.40 22.46
N TYR A 672 12.74 -46.56 21.13
CA TYR A 672 13.57 -45.66 20.33
C TYR A 672 12.95 -44.24 20.27
N THR A 673 13.64 -43.27 20.85
CA THR A 673 13.22 -41.86 20.90
C THR A 673 14.18 -41.01 20.06
N LEU A 674 13.66 -40.22 19.11
CA LEU A 674 14.46 -39.39 18.21
C LEU A 674 14.02 -37.92 18.27
N ALA A 675 14.92 -37.03 18.69
CA ALA A 675 14.83 -35.59 18.42
C ALA A 675 15.79 -35.25 17.29
N ALA A 676 15.28 -34.82 16.14
CA ALA A 676 16.15 -34.58 14.99
C ALA A 676 15.77 -33.36 14.16
N GLY A 677 16.80 -32.66 13.67
CA GLY A 677 16.63 -31.45 12.86
C GLY A 677 16.02 -30.33 13.69
N GLY A 678 16.76 -29.80 14.66
CA GLY A 678 16.30 -28.65 15.45
C GLY A 678 15.82 -27.52 14.54
N GLY A 679 16.64 -27.20 13.55
CA GLY A 679 16.29 -26.30 12.45
C GLY A 679 15.53 -27.02 11.34
N ILE A 680 16.20 -27.91 10.61
CA ILE A 680 15.70 -28.51 9.36
C ILE A 680 15.84 -30.04 9.41
N TYR A 681 14.80 -30.75 8.98
CA TYR A 681 14.82 -32.21 8.84
C TYR A 681 14.37 -32.65 7.43
N GLY A 682 15.14 -33.50 6.76
CA GLY A 682 14.80 -34.15 5.49
C GLY A 682 14.62 -35.66 5.65
N ALA A 683 13.44 -36.17 5.32
CA ALA A 683 13.09 -37.58 5.48
C ALA A 683 13.50 -38.46 4.29
N TYR A 684 13.64 -39.75 4.55
CA TYR A 684 13.64 -40.82 3.56
C TYR A 684 12.77 -41.95 4.10
N TYR A 685 11.70 -42.28 3.37
CA TYR A 685 10.86 -43.43 3.68
C TYR A 685 11.01 -44.52 2.62
N ASN A 686 11.03 -44.13 1.35
CA ASN A 686 11.28 -44.99 0.19
C ASN A 686 11.61 -44.10 -1.03
N ASP A 687 11.81 -44.71 -2.19
CA ASP A 687 12.24 -44.00 -3.41
C ASP A 687 11.22 -42.98 -3.97
N THR A 688 9.95 -43.08 -3.58
CA THR A 688 8.89 -42.13 -3.99
C THR A 688 8.56 -41.10 -2.91
N VAL A 689 8.92 -41.36 -1.65
CA VAL A 689 8.67 -40.48 -0.49
C VAL A 689 10.00 -40.07 0.13
N ARG A 690 10.52 -38.94 -0.35
CA ARG A 690 11.86 -38.42 -0.03
C ARG A 690 11.87 -36.90 0.07
N GLY A 691 12.58 -36.38 1.08
CA GLY A 691 12.76 -34.96 1.33
C GLY A 691 14.08 -34.45 0.73
N VAL A 692 13.98 -33.38 -0.08
CA VAL A 692 15.13 -32.72 -0.70
C VAL A 692 15.35 -31.36 -0.04
N ILE A 693 16.59 -31.08 0.35
CA ILE A 693 16.99 -29.81 0.94
C ILE A 693 18.12 -29.20 0.11
N GLU A 694 17.95 -27.95 -0.30
CA GLU A 694 18.91 -27.19 -1.11
C GLU A 694 19.15 -25.82 -0.47
N ILE A 695 20.38 -25.54 -0.05
CA ILE A 695 20.76 -24.28 0.61
C ILE A 695 21.92 -23.66 -0.16
N SER A 696 21.72 -22.45 -0.71
CA SER A 696 22.74 -21.71 -1.46
C SER A 696 23.13 -20.37 -0.82
N GLY A 697 22.37 -19.93 0.20
CA GLY A 697 22.60 -18.71 0.94
C GLY A 697 21.74 -18.64 2.20
N GLY A 698 21.89 -17.57 2.98
CA GLY A 698 21.20 -17.39 4.26
C GLY A 698 21.85 -18.13 5.42
N GLU A 699 21.15 -18.17 6.56
CA GLU A 699 21.70 -18.63 7.83
C GLU A 699 20.81 -19.68 8.53
N VAL A 700 21.38 -20.83 8.89
CA VAL A 700 20.80 -21.83 9.78
C VAL A 700 21.57 -21.78 11.10
N SER A 701 20.97 -21.22 12.16
CA SER A 701 21.72 -20.95 13.39
C SER A 701 20.99 -21.04 14.72
N GLY A 702 21.71 -21.37 15.79
CA GLY A 702 21.11 -21.40 17.14
C GLY A 702 20.00 -22.43 17.31
N ASN A 703 19.84 -23.37 16.38
CA ASN A 703 18.80 -24.39 16.46
C ASN A 703 19.28 -25.57 17.32
N THR A 704 18.34 -26.20 18.03
CA THR A 704 18.67 -27.22 19.02
C THR A 704 17.83 -28.48 18.84
N ALA A 705 18.49 -29.64 18.84
CA ALA A 705 17.85 -30.94 19.01
C ALA A 705 18.24 -31.49 20.39
N THR A 706 17.28 -31.59 21.29
CA THR A 706 17.52 -31.93 22.70
C THR A 706 16.53 -32.96 23.22
N VAL A 707 16.80 -33.48 24.41
CA VAL A 707 15.92 -34.35 25.17
C VAL A 707 15.58 -33.67 26.49
N ASP A 708 14.35 -33.82 26.94
CA ASP A 708 13.92 -33.45 28.28
C ASP A 708 13.74 -34.73 29.11
N GLY A 709 14.50 -34.86 30.19
CA GLY A 709 14.58 -36.07 31.04
C GLY A 709 15.90 -36.84 30.93
N GLU A 710 15.94 -38.03 31.55
CA GLU A 710 17.12 -38.90 31.55
C GLU A 710 17.35 -39.50 30.16
N VAL A 711 18.58 -39.39 29.64
CA VAL A 711 18.98 -39.92 28.33
C VAL A 711 19.29 -41.41 28.49
N SER A 712 18.44 -42.28 27.94
CA SER A 712 18.72 -43.72 27.86
C SER A 712 19.56 -44.06 26.62
N ASP A 713 20.15 -45.25 26.58
CA ASP A 713 20.94 -45.73 25.42
C ASP A 713 20.13 -45.78 24.11
N ASN A 714 18.79 -45.75 24.21
CA ASN A 714 17.86 -45.77 23.07
C ASN A 714 17.41 -44.37 22.62
N THR A 715 17.89 -43.30 23.26
CA THR A 715 17.59 -41.91 22.88
C THR A 715 18.63 -41.37 21.90
N ALA A 716 18.19 -40.78 20.79
CA ALA A 716 19.06 -40.15 19.79
C ALA A 716 18.67 -38.68 19.57
N THR A 717 19.60 -37.76 19.81
CA THR A 717 19.54 -36.38 19.31
C THR A 717 20.46 -36.24 18.10
N ALA A 718 19.99 -35.62 17.02
CA ALA A 718 20.80 -35.51 15.81
C ALA A 718 20.46 -34.29 14.95
N GLY A 719 21.48 -33.64 14.38
CA GLY A 719 21.28 -32.54 13.46
C GLY A 719 20.66 -31.35 14.16
N GLY A 720 21.39 -30.69 15.07
CA GLY A 720 20.90 -29.50 15.76
C GLY A 720 20.44 -28.44 14.76
N GLY A 721 21.27 -28.19 13.75
CA GLY A 721 20.92 -27.37 12.60
C GLY A 721 20.11 -28.17 11.58
N ILE A 722 20.73 -29.16 10.95
CA ILE A 722 20.18 -29.91 9.81
C ILE A 722 20.33 -31.41 10.04
N TYR A 723 19.25 -32.15 9.83
CA TYR A 723 19.25 -33.61 9.71
C TYR A 723 18.77 -34.01 8.31
N SER A 724 19.55 -34.78 7.55
CA SER A 724 19.12 -35.27 6.23
C SER A 724 19.32 -36.77 6.08
N LYS A 725 18.25 -37.48 5.71
CA LYS A 725 18.26 -38.92 5.40
C LYS A 725 18.29 -39.24 3.89
N TYR A 726 18.10 -38.23 3.03
CA TYR A 726 18.07 -38.43 1.57
C TYR A 726 19.05 -37.52 0.84
N ARG A 727 18.67 -36.28 0.49
CA ARG A 727 19.55 -35.38 -0.27
C ARG A 727 19.66 -34.03 0.42
N LEU A 728 20.90 -33.63 0.68
CA LEU A 728 21.25 -32.29 1.10
C LEU A 728 22.22 -31.69 0.07
N THR A 729 21.98 -30.46 -0.34
CA THR A 729 22.95 -29.65 -1.08
C THR A 729 23.20 -28.37 -0.30
N VAL A 730 24.46 -28.08 0.00
CA VAL A 730 24.90 -26.81 0.59
C VAL A 730 25.94 -26.20 -0.33
N SER A 731 25.71 -24.96 -0.74
CA SER A 731 26.48 -24.27 -1.77
C SER A 731 26.53 -22.76 -1.52
N GLY A 732 27.23 -22.04 -2.40
CA GLY A 732 27.23 -20.59 -2.40
C GLY A 732 27.76 -19.99 -1.10
N SER A 733 26.95 -19.12 -0.47
CA SER A 733 27.33 -18.36 0.74
C SER A 733 26.66 -18.84 2.03
N ALA A 734 26.00 -20.02 1.99
CA ALA A 734 25.24 -20.56 3.10
C ALA A 734 26.03 -20.62 4.43
N GLN A 735 25.38 -20.26 5.54
CA GLN A 735 25.98 -20.27 6.88
C GLN A 735 25.24 -21.26 7.80
N ILE A 736 25.92 -22.27 8.32
CA ILE A 736 25.38 -23.22 9.30
C ILE A 736 26.18 -23.07 10.59
N LYS A 737 25.64 -22.33 11.56
CA LYS A 737 26.43 -21.94 12.74
C LYS A 737 25.72 -21.98 14.07
N ASN A 738 26.47 -22.22 15.14
CA ASN A 738 25.97 -22.16 16.52
C ASN A 738 24.74 -23.05 16.79
N ASN A 739 24.58 -24.15 16.05
CA ASN A 739 23.52 -25.12 16.30
C ASN A 739 24.01 -26.20 17.27
N ALA A 740 23.08 -26.83 17.99
CA ALA A 740 23.40 -27.74 19.08
C ALA A 740 22.62 -29.06 19.00
N ALA A 741 23.35 -30.17 19.18
CA ALA A 741 22.79 -31.47 19.54
C ALA A 741 23.50 -31.96 20.82
N PRO A 742 23.18 -31.37 21.99
CA PRO A 742 23.98 -31.51 23.21
C PRO A 742 24.22 -32.96 23.62
N ASP A 743 23.21 -33.82 23.39
CA ASP A 743 23.25 -35.22 23.78
C ASP A 743 23.60 -36.20 22.67
N GLY A 744 23.96 -35.70 21.50
CA GLY A 744 24.01 -36.55 20.32
C GLY A 744 25.00 -36.08 19.26
N LYS A 745 24.54 -36.07 18.00
CA LYS A 745 25.43 -36.15 16.84
C LYS A 745 25.13 -35.07 15.82
N GLY A 746 26.15 -34.51 15.18
CA GLY A 746 25.97 -33.56 14.09
C GLY A 746 25.34 -32.26 14.60
N GLY A 747 26.08 -31.47 15.37
CA GLY A 747 25.56 -30.22 15.94
C GLY A 747 25.06 -29.29 14.84
N GLY A 748 25.89 -29.09 13.81
CA GLY A 748 25.52 -28.40 12.59
C GLY A 748 24.69 -29.27 11.67
N ILE A 749 25.29 -30.35 11.15
CA ILE A 749 24.69 -31.22 10.14
C ILE A 749 24.82 -32.69 10.52
N PHE A 750 23.75 -33.46 10.41
CA PHE A 750 23.76 -34.92 10.47
C PHE A 750 23.27 -35.51 9.14
N ILE A 751 24.10 -36.36 8.54
CA ILE A 751 23.74 -37.15 7.35
C ILE A 751 23.47 -38.59 7.78
N GLY A 752 22.21 -39.01 7.60
CA GLY A 752 21.73 -40.34 7.95
C GLY A 752 22.04 -41.41 6.92
N PHE A 753 21.63 -42.63 7.24
CA PHE A 753 21.72 -43.77 6.32
C PHE A 753 20.88 -43.48 5.07
N ASN A 754 21.44 -43.72 3.87
CA ASN A 754 20.95 -43.31 2.54
C ASN A 754 21.13 -41.82 2.19
N GLY A 755 21.69 -41.01 3.09
CA GLY A 755 21.95 -39.61 2.83
C GLY A 755 23.09 -39.40 1.83
N ALA A 756 22.83 -38.56 0.82
CA ALA A 756 23.82 -37.98 -0.08
C ALA A 756 23.93 -36.49 0.22
N PHE A 757 25.17 -36.03 0.43
CA PHE A 757 25.45 -34.63 0.73
C PHE A 757 26.41 -34.02 -0.30
N ASP A 758 25.93 -33.02 -1.03
CA ASP A 758 26.76 -32.20 -1.92
C ASP A 758 27.13 -30.89 -1.22
N PHE A 759 28.39 -30.75 -0.79
CA PHE A 759 28.92 -29.55 -0.13
C PHE A 759 29.88 -28.81 -1.07
N THR A 760 29.35 -27.87 -1.85
CA THR A 760 30.11 -27.17 -2.91
C THR A 760 30.43 -25.70 -2.57
N GLY A 761 29.97 -25.22 -1.42
CA GLY A 761 30.18 -23.87 -0.92
C GLY A 761 29.52 -23.66 0.44
N GLY A 762 29.83 -22.55 1.11
CA GLY A 762 29.29 -22.21 2.43
C GLY A 762 30.17 -22.62 3.61
N THR A 763 29.74 -22.26 4.82
CA THR A 763 30.53 -22.36 6.06
C THR A 763 29.77 -23.06 7.18
N VAL A 764 30.40 -24.05 7.81
CA VAL A 764 29.94 -24.71 9.04
C VAL A 764 30.84 -24.30 10.21
N SER A 765 30.29 -23.64 11.23
CA SER A 765 31.08 -23.05 12.33
C SER A 765 30.38 -22.97 13.68
N GLY A 766 31.12 -23.04 14.80
CA GLY A 766 30.59 -22.79 16.15
C GLY A 766 29.48 -23.75 16.62
N ASN A 767 29.21 -24.84 15.89
CA ASN A 767 28.19 -25.81 16.26
C ASN A 767 28.71 -26.75 17.38
N THR A 768 27.80 -27.40 18.13
CA THR A 768 28.15 -28.24 19.28
C THR A 768 27.39 -29.58 19.30
N ALA A 769 28.10 -30.67 19.55
CA ALA A 769 27.53 -32.01 19.78
C ALA A 769 28.55 -32.93 20.48
N LYS A 770 28.11 -34.08 21.03
CA LYS A 770 29.03 -35.10 21.57
C LYS A 770 29.93 -35.70 20.50
N GLN A 771 29.41 -35.86 19.28
CA GLN A 771 30.16 -36.37 18.12
C GLN A 771 29.82 -35.57 16.87
N GLY A 772 30.85 -35.15 16.13
CA GLY A 772 30.68 -34.35 14.91
C GLY A 772 30.00 -33.03 15.23
N SER A 773 30.68 -32.14 15.95
CA SER A 773 30.12 -30.84 16.31
C SER A 773 29.73 -30.06 15.06
N GLY A 774 30.56 -30.09 14.02
CA GLY A 774 30.24 -29.55 12.70
C GLY A 774 29.30 -30.46 11.92
N ILE A 775 29.83 -31.56 11.42
CA ILE A 775 29.15 -32.50 10.52
C ILE A 775 29.34 -33.93 11.03
N TYR A 776 28.27 -34.70 11.11
CA TYR A 776 28.33 -36.15 11.35
C TYR A 776 27.89 -36.91 10.10
N LEU A 777 28.76 -37.78 9.59
CA LEU A 777 28.47 -38.66 8.46
C LEU A 777 28.25 -40.09 8.95
N LYS A 778 27.01 -40.58 8.83
CA LYS A 778 26.71 -42.00 9.04
C LYS A 778 27.29 -42.84 7.88
N GLU A 779 27.58 -44.10 8.16
CA GLU A 779 28.08 -45.07 7.18
C GLU A 779 27.11 -45.21 5.99
N PRO A 780 27.63 -45.36 4.75
CA PRO A 780 26.80 -45.44 3.56
C PRO A 780 26.07 -46.78 3.42
N ALA A 781 24.87 -46.74 2.85
CA ALA A 781 24.23 -47.94 2.35
C ALA A 781 25.00 -48.47 1.12
N ASN A 782 25.47 -49.72 1.19
CA ASN A 782 25.98 -50.48 0.04
C ASN A 782 27.07 -49.77 -0.80
N SER A 783 28.09 -49.15 -0.16
CA SER A 783 29.22 -48.48 -0.82
C SER A 783 28.90 -47.18 -1.59
N SER A 784 27.75 -46.53 -1.31
CA SER A 784 27.43 -45.20 -1.84
C SER A 784 28.29 -44.09 -1.21
N THR A 785 28.47 -42.96 -1.92
CA THR A 785 29.21 -41.81 -1.40
C THR A 785 28.33 -40.99 -0.45
N VAL A 786 28.78 -40.77 0.78
CA VAL A 786 28.01 -40.03 1.80
C VAL A 786 28.12 -38.52 1.62
N MET A 787 29.32 -38.03 1.25
CA MET A 787 29.58 -36.59 1.12
C MET A 787 30.53 -36.30 -0.05
N LYS A 788 30.14 -35.35 -0.89
CA LYS A 788 30.95 -34.73 -1.94
C LYS A 788 31.33 -33.31 -1.53
N MET A 789 32.57 -32.91 -1.79
CA MET A 789 33.13 -31.63 -1.38
C MET A 789 33.91 -30.96 -2.53
N SER A 790 33.68 -29.66 -2.74
CA SER A 790 34.40 -28.83 -3.71
C SER A 790 34.19 -27.33 -3.42
N GLY A 791 34.88 -26.46 -4.16
CA GLY A 791 34.71 -25.00 -4.13
C GLY A 791 35.05 -24.39 -2.77
N SER A 792 34.21 -23.46 -2.32
CA SER A 792 34.41 -22.69 -1.09
C SER A 792 33.91 -23.39 0.19
N ALA A 793 33.47 -24.65 0.07
CA ALA A 793 32.97 -25.45 1.18
C ALA A 793 33.98 -25.51 2.34
N THR A 794 33.57 -25.09 3.54
CA THR A 794 34.48 -24.95 4.69
C THR A 794 33.82 -25.39 6.00
N VAL A 795 34.56 -26.17 6.80
CA VAL A 795 34.25 -26.45 8.21
C VAL A 795 35.34 -25.81 9.06
N THR A 796 34.97 -24.80 9.87
CA THR A 796 35.94 -23.96 10.57
C THR A 796 36.55 -24.65 11.80
N GLU A 797 37.60 -24.04 12.33
CA GLU A 797 38.17 -24.42 13.63
C GLU A 797 37.10 -24.43 14.74
N GLY A 798 37.22 -25.39 15.66
CA GLY A 798 36.19 -25.69 16.68
C GLY A 798 35.08 -26.62 16.18
N ASN A 799 35.01 -26.92 14.88
CA ASN A 799 34.13 -27.92 14.29
C ASN A 799 34.92 -28.97 13.52
N ASP A 800 34.28 -30.10 13.25
CA ASP A 800 34.86 -31.27 12.60
C ASP A 800 33.86 -32.00 11.71
N VAL A 801 34.37 -32.80 10.78
CA VAL A 801 33.62 -33.81 10.04
C VAL A 801 33.91 -35.17 10.67
N PHE A 802 32.91 -35.72 11.36
CA PHE A 802 33.00 -37.00 12.01
C PHE A 802 32.62 -38.13 11.03
N LEU A 803 33.55 -39.05 10.80
CA LEU A 803 33.40 -40.19 9.91
C LEU A 803 33.07 -41.46 10.71
N ASN A 804 31.81 -41.89 10.63
CA ASN A 804 31.38 -43.11 11.30
C ASN A 804 32.01 -44.39 10.69
N HIS A 805 31.97 -45.47 11.46
CA HIS A 805 32.43 -46.80 11.07
C HIS A 805 31.53 -47.88 11.68
N ALA A 806 31.06 -48.81 10.83
CA ALA A 806 30.43 -50.06 11.20
C ALA A 806 31.09 -51.21 10.43
N THR A 807 30.89 -52.47 10.86
CA THR A 807 31.53 -53.64 10.23
C THR A 807 31.33 -53.64 8.71
N GLY A 808 32.42 -53.50 7.96
CA GLY A 808 32.40 -53.50 6.49
C GLY A 808 31.87 -52.22 5.82
N GLN A 809 31.51 -51.17 6.56
CA GLN A 809 31.01 -49.89 6.03
C GLN A 809 31.72 -48.71 6.70
N ILE A 810 32.44 -47.92 5.89
CA ILE A 810 33.19 -46.75 6.36
C ILE A 810 32.71 -45.48 5.66
N ALA A 811 32.52 -44.41 6.44
CA ALA A 811 32.32 -43.08 5.87
C ALA A 811 33.66 -42.49 5.39
N TYR A 812 33.62 -41.77 4.28
CA TYR A 812 34.73 -41.03 3.66
C TYR A 812 34.18 -39.81 2.91
N VAL A 813 35.05 -38.83 2.63
CA VAL A 813 34.74 -37.64 1.84
C VAL A 813 35.17 -37.86 0.39
N VAL A 814 34.38 -37.39 -0.57
CA VAL A 814 34.75 -37.38 -2.00
C VAL A 814 35.02 -35.96 -2.45
N VAL A 815 36.21 -35.71 -2.98
CA VAL A 815 36.55 -34.44 -3.61
C VAL A 815 36.20 -34.51 -5.09
N THR A 816 35.30 -33.63 -5.53
CA THR A 816 34.80 -33.59 -6.92
C THR A 816 35.33 -32.39 -7.71
N GLY A 817 36.09 -31.51 -7.07
CA GLY A 817 36.65 -30.30 -7.66
C GLY A 817 37.64 -29.62 -6.70
N ALA A 818 38.31 -28.55 -7.16
CA ALA A 818 39.27 -27.81 -6.35
C ALA A 818 38.62 -27.25 -5.07
N LEU A 819 39.38 -27.19 -3.97
CA LEU A 819 38.98 -26.59 -2.70
C LEU A 819 39.69 -25.25 -2.51
N ASP A 820 38.93 -24.21 -2.15
CA ASP A 820 39.45 -22.84 -2.06
C ASP A 820 40.17 -22.56 -0.73
N ASN A 821 39.94 -23.40 0.30
CA ASN A 821 40.43 -23.18 1.66
C ASN A 821 41.32 -24.33 2.16
N THR A 822 42.38 -23.98 2.90
CA THR A 822 43.28 -24.92 3.56
C THR A 822 43.51 -24.49 5.02
N PRO A 823 43.07 -25.27 6.03
CA PRO A 823 42.30 -26.52 5.91
C PRO A 823 40.88 -26.28 5.38
N ALA A 824 40.33 -27.29 4.69
CA ALA A 824 38.93 -27.29 4.24
C ALA A 824 38.01 -27.88 5.32
N ALA A 825 38.43 -28.97 5.96
CA ALA A 825 37.72 -29.57 7.08
C ALA A 825 38.64 -30.44 7.93
N LYS A 826 38.57 -30.34 9.26
CA LYS A 826 39.19 -31.30 10.17
C LYS A 826 38.38 -32.60 10.20
N LEU A 827 39.02 -33.74 10.04
CA LEU A 827 38.36 -35.05 10.07
C LEU A 827 38.57 -35.74 11.43
N THR A 828 37.49 -36.25 11.99
CA THR A 828 37.48 -37.07 13.22
C THR A 828 36.96 -38.45 12.88
N MET A 829 37.61 -39.50 13.37
CA MET A 829 37.12 -40.87 13.18
C MET A 829 36.32 -41.32 14.40
N LYS A 830 35.36 -42.22 14.20
CA LYS A 830 34.79 -43.00 15.31
C LYS A 830 35.94 -43.74 16.02
N ASP A 831 36.05 -43.54 17.32
CA ASP A 831 36.95 -44.34 18.17
C ASP A 831 36.11 -45.34 18.95
N ASP A 832 36.57 -46.58 18.99
CA ASP A 832 35.86 -47.69 19.61
C ASP A 832 36.88 -48.55 20.37
N PRO A 833 36.58 -48.99 21.61
CA PRO A 833 37.46 -49.89 22.34
C PRO A 833 37.74 -51.20 21.60
N ASP A 834 36.80 -51.64 20.77
CA ASP A 834 37.00 -52.77 19.88
C ASP A 834 37.77 -52.30 18.61
N PRO A 835 39.00 -52.79 18.37
CA PRO A 835 39.80 -52.42 17.20
C PRO A 835 39.13 -52.70 15.85
N ASP A 836 38.18 -53.64 15.80
CA ASP A 836 37.43 -53.95 14.57
C ASP A 836 36.40 -52.87 14.23
N PHE A 837 35.96 -52.10 15.23
CA PHE A 837 35.01 -51.00 15.08
C PHE A 837 35.67 -49.62 15.20
N SER A 838 36.92 -49.53 15.65
CA SER A 838 37.68 -48.28 15.66
C SER A 838 37.99 -47.83 14.23
N GLY A 839 37.74 -46.55 13.99
CA GLY A 839 37.99 -45.88 12.72
C GLY A 839 39.43 -45.39 12.57
N TYR A 840 40.21 -45.33 13.64
CA TYR A 840 41.63 -44.95 13.65
C TYR A 840 42.49 -46.15 13.29
N LYS A 841 42.46 -46.51 12.00
CA LYS A 841 43.17 -47.66 11.44
C LYS A 841 44.08 -47.23 10.30
N GLU A 842 45.34 -47.61 10.39
CA GLU A 842 46.34 -47.33 9.35
C GLU A 842 45.90 -47.93 8.01
N GLY A 843 46.05 -47.16 6.93
CA GLY A 843 45.58 -47.52 5.59
C GLY A 843 44.09 -47.26 5.32
N ARG A 844 43.28 -46.84 6.31
CA ARG A 844 41.87 -46.48 6.06
C ARG A 844 41.78 -45.29 5.11
N VAL A 845 41.03 -45.45 4.04
CA VAL A 845 40.69 -44.34 3.13
C VAL A 845 39.69 -43.41 3.80
N VAL A 846 40.04 -42.13 3.89
CA VAL A 846 39.19 -41.09 4.50
C VAL A 846 38.77 -40.01 3.50
N VAL A 847 39.55 -39.84 2.42
CA VAL A 847 39.21 -38.95 1.29
C VAL A 847 39.50 -39.67 -0.02
N LYS A 848 38.63 -39.49 -1.03
CA LYS A 848 38.82 -40.00 -2.40
C LYS A 848 38.59 -38.88 -3.41
N GLY A 849 39.31 -38.88 -4.52
CA GLY A 849 38.95 -38.07 -5.68
C GLY A 849 38.01 -38.85 -6.62
N ASP A 850 36.97 -38.20 -7.14
CA ASP A 850 36.03 -38.77 -8.13
C ASP A 850 36.11 -37.98 -9.44
N GLY A 851 36.88 -38.50 -10.40
CA GLY A 851 37.25 -37.78 -11.63
C GLY A 851 38.19 -36.59 -11.44
N PHE A 852 38.33 -36.07 -10.21
CA PHE A 852 39.27 -35.03 -9.82
C PHE A 852 40.54 -35.62 -9.18
N PRO A 853 41.75 -35.24 -9.64
CA PRO A 853 43.00 -35.77 -9.11
C PRO A 853 43.42 -35.08 -7.80
N LEU A 854 43.63 -35.87 -6.74
CA LEU A 854 44.20 -35.40 -5.48
C LEU A 854 45.72 -35.20 -5.62
N THR A 855 46.24 -34.14 -5.00
CA THR A 855 47.68 -33.85 -4.93
C THR A 855 48.19 -33.96 -3.49
N PRO A 856 49.53 -34.08 -3.27
CA PRO A 856 50.06 -34.14 -1.91
C PRO A 856 49.68 -32.97 -1.00
N ALA A 857 49.33 -31.80 -1.57
CA ALA A 857 48.87 -30.65 -0.81
C ALA A 857 47.53 -30.91 -0.08
N TYR A 858 46.69 -31.83 -0.58
CA TYR A 858 45.39 -32.15 0.01
C TYR A 858 45.47 -32.78 1.40
N VAL A 859 46.64 -33.27 1.82
CA VAL A 859 46.89 -33.69 3.21
C VAL A 859 46.63 -32.53 4.19
N TYR A 860 46.97 -31.29 3.81
CA TYR A 860 46.75 -30.10 4.64
C TYR A 860 45.32 -29.59 4.58
N ASN A 861 44.54 -29.95 3.56
CA ASN A 861 43.11 -29.62 3.51
C ASN A 861 42.30 -30.42 4.53
N PHE A 862 42.79 -31.60 4.94
CA PHE A 862 42.09 -32.53 5.81
C PHE A 862 42.93 -32.97 7.03
N PRO A 863 43.22 -32.06 7.98
CA PRO A 863 43.90 -32.43 9.21
C PRO A 863 43.07 -33.43 10.03
N ILE A 864 43.75 -34.38 10.70
CA ILE A 864 43.09 -35.44 11.47
C ILE A 864 43.08 -35.11 12.96
N THR A 865 41.94 -35.32 13.63
CA THR A 865 41.84 -35.21 15.09
C THR A 865 42.73 -36.26 15.77
N PRO A 866 43.54 -35.90 16.79
CA PRO A 866 44.29 -36.88 17.57
C PRO A 866 43.39 -37.93 18.20
N GLN A 867 43.83 -39.19 18.18
CA GLN A 867 43.11 -40.29 18.85
C GLN A 867 43.48 -40.29 20.34
N GLN A 868 42.48 -40.25 21.21
CA GLN A 868 42.71 -40.30 22.66
C GLN A 868 42.84 -41.75 23.13
N ILE A 869 43.98 -42.11 23.73
CA ILE A 869 44.25 -43.48 24.20
C ILE A 869 43.92 -43.61 25.69
N SER A 870 44.24 -42.57 26.48
CA SER A 870 43.91 -42.46 27.90
C SER A 870 43.98 -40.99 28.33
N SER A 871 43.69 -40.68 29.59
CA SER A 871 43.69 -39.30 30.09
C SER A 871 45.03 -38.59 29.81
N GLY A 872 45.02 -37.61 28.92
CA GLY A 872 46.20 -36.82 28.54
C GLY A 872 47.17 -37.48 27.56
N LEU A 873 46.90 -38.69 27.06
CA LEU A 873 47.74 -39.39 26.07
C LEU A 873 47.02 -39.56 24.74
N TYR A 874 47.71 -39.16 23.66
CA TYR A 874 47.16 -39.14 22.30
C TYR A 874 48.07 -39.83 21.29
N THR A 875 47.47 -40.52 20.32
CA THR A 875 48.15 -40.88 19.06
C THR A 875 47.88 -39.78 18.04
N LEU A 876 48.94 -39.27 17.41
CA LEU A 876 48.82 -38.31 16.32
C LEU A 876 48.67 -39.04 14.99
N TRP A 877 47.83 -38.49 14.11
CA TRP A 877 47.49 -39.07 12.83
C TRP A 877 47.63 -38.03 11.72
N THR A 878 48.03 -38.48 10.54
CA THR A 878 48.02 -37.71 9.29
C THR A 878 47.40 -38.58 8.19
N THR A 879 47.39 -38.07 6.96
CA THR A 879 47.13 -38.88 5.77
C THR A 879 48.33 -38.94 4.86
N GLU A 880 48.42 -40.01 4.08
CA GLU A 880 49.31 -40.11 2.93
C GLU A 880 48.50 -40.30 1.64
N LEU A 881 48.97 -39.71 0.55
CA LEU A 881 48.36 -39.88 -0.77
C LEU A 881 48.84 -41.19 -1.37
N ASP A 882 47.90 -42.08 -1.69
CA ASP A 882 48.13 -43.33 -2.40
C ASP A 882 47.10 -43.46 -3.54
N GLY A 883 47.58 -43.41 -4.79
CA GLY A 883 46.71 -43.27 -5.96
C GLY A 883 45.89 -41.97 -5.90
N ASN A 884 44.57 -42.09 -6.00
CA ASN A 884 43.63 -40.96 -5.89
C ASN A 884 42.89 -40.95 -4.54
N GLU A 885 43.53 -41.44 -3.48
CA GLU A 885 42.96 -41.60 -2.14
C GLU A 885 43.91 -41.05 -1.07
N LEU A 886 43.36 -40.43 -0.02
CA LEU A 886 44.09 -40.13 1.22
C LEU A 886 43.82 -41.21 2.25
N LYS A 887 44.87 -41.88 2.68
CA LYS A 887 44.83 -42.99 3.64
C LYS A 887 45.42 -42.56 4.98
N LEU A 888 44.79 -42.98 6.08
CA LEU A 888 45.27 -42.68 7.43
C LEU A 888 46.64 -43.29 7.70
N LYS A 889 47.52 -42.51 8.32
CA LYS A 889 48.87 -42.91 8.73
C LYS A 889 49.17 -42.41 10.13
N LYS A 890 49.77 -43.26 10.96
CA LYS A 890 50.23 -42.85 12.29
C LYS A 890 51.46 -41.95 12.17
N ILE A 891 51.51 -40.88 12.95
CA ILE A 891 52.73 -40.10 13.12
C ILE A 891 53.55 -40.81 14.20
N THR A 892 54.50 -41.65 13.78
CA THR A 892 55.50 -42.22 14.68
C THR A 892 56.47 -41.09 15.07
N PRO A 893 56.75 -40.88 16.38
CA PRO A 893 57.65 -39.83 16.83
C PRO A 893 59.07 -39.97 16.27
#